data_AF-A0A7S2KDS8-F1
#
_entry.id   AF-A0A7S2KDS8-F1
#
_cell.length_a   1.000
_cell.length_b   1.000
_cell.length_c   1.000
_cell.angle_alpha   90.00
_cell.angle_beta   90.00
_cell.angle_gamma   90.00
#
_symmetry.space_group_name_H-M   'P 1'
#
loop_
_entity.id
_entity.type
_entity.pdbx_description
1 polymer ?
#
loop_
_entity_poly.entity_id
_entity_poly.type
_entity_poly.pdbx_seq_one_letter_code
_entity_poly.pdbx_strand_id
1 'polypeptide(L)'
;MATIRQRKPTLQRKKSGLIRFAQNITSQGGEDGIIAKIFELLPSPPECDGYYLCIDVGAWDGKHLSNTYNLLCAKEEPEQRWKGILIEPHPERFVDLKELHEPLGNICLNVCVSCQPESPFSLSNLLSDHVKTNDKTVDLLSIDVDGTDYWLMDDILRSQVVKARVICIEFNPTMPDDIIYIQERRDEIRHGSSLAALCELANQYSYVLVETTVFNAFFVLEDLYLNYLKDTVPIPDCSIEALHEVTMGTTMYQLYDGTLKLSGCKRMLWHRLPIHEDKIQILTEKERNFPFAPPSTTTSQETIINMSAYCMENFQNEKRAECRNKLLRSLQKDGFALITGTGLSVTACNNALRATDMFFNEADEKVRRSCLAKDRARRGYSPLNSENFASLVGNVAPNDLVRKFRVGAVEEKFGQSPLHRPNTWPSCEHWDEEKASFFQKSIQDFYADIGRASNAVVHAIREGLSNIESLNEENLQVLSMDENISHTSILTLLGYKKGARHQGKMKRSLVAPHTDVGVITILLFDAGDCAVLQRANNGQSISRPEKNWIDVNLPNLSTLSDPVLVVNIGDCLSEISGGTLPSTLHRVQPLPGDVPRNCLAFFVGLAPEAELMLPNRCAPMSYEEWRKERIEKASLVVRKGKG
;
A
#
# COMPACT_ATOMS: atom_id res chain seq x y z
N MET A 1 2.51 -14.73 -3.06
CA MET A 1 1.90 -14.27 -1.80
C MET A 1 2.79 -14.73 -0.67
N ALA A 2 3.03 -13.89 0.35
CA ALA A 2 3.75 -14.31 1.54
C ALA A 2 2.97 -15.43 2.24
N THR A 3 3.67 -16.43 2.76
CA THR A 3 3.05 -17.52 3.53
C THR A 3 3.22 -17.21 5.00
N ILE A 4 2.12 -17.06 5.73
CA ILE A 4 2.15 -16.91 7.19
C ILE A 4 1.82 -18.28 7.78
N ARG A 5 2.75 -18.84 8.54
CA ARG A 5 2.51 -20.03 9.37
C ARG A 5 2.88 -19.68 10.80
N GLN A 6 1.93 -19.81 11.71
CA GLN A 6 2.21 -19.67 13.12
C GLN A 6 2.90 -20.95 13.59
N ARG A 7 4.16 -20.83 14.02
CA ARG A 7 4.76 -21.87 14.84
C ARG A 7 4.00 -21.86 16.16
N LYS A 8 3.26 -22.93 16.48
CA LYS A 8 2.69 -23.08 17.81
C LYS A 8 3.87 -23.09 18.79
N PRO A 9 3.96 -22.14 19.74
CA PRO A 9 4.94 -22.25 20.80
C PRO A 9 4.73 -23.58 21.51
N THR A 10 5.81 -24.17 22.03
CA THR A 10 5.67 -25.33 22.92
C THR A 10 4.91 -24.81 24.14
N LEU A 11 3.61 -25.14 24.23
CA LEU A 11 2.75 -24.73 25.34
C LEU A 11 3.42 -25.16 26.64
N GLN A 12 3.79 -24.18 27.47
CA GLN A 12 4.25 -24.44 28.83
C GLN A 12 3.07 -24.81 29.73
N ARG A 13 1.86 -24.32 29.40
CA ARG A 13 0.63 -24.67 30.08
C ARG A 13 0.31 -26.15 29.99
N LYS A 14 0.46 -26.86 31.11
CA LYS A 14 0.05 -28.25 31.27
C LYS A 14 -1.42 -28.29 31.67
N LYS A 15 -2.25 -28.99 30.88
CA LYS A 15 -3.68 -29.21 31.20
C LYS A 15 -3.93 -30.20 32.35
N SER A 16 -2.93 -30.45 33.19
CA SER A 16 -3.02 -31.35 34.34
C SER A 16 -3.40 -30.64 35.65
N GLY A 17 -3.33 -29.31 35.68
CA GLY A 17 -3.65 -28.46 36.84
C GLY A 17 -5.15 -28.28 37.07
N LEU A 18 -5.56 -27.15 37.67
CA LEU A 18 -6.96 -26.85 37.99
C LEU A 18 -7.84 -26.72 36.74
N ILE A 19 -7.29 -26.26 35.61
CA ILE A 19 -8.01 -26.10 34.33
C ILE A 19 -8.67 -27.39 33.83
N ARG A 20 -8.23 -28.58 34.27
CA ARG A 20 -8.86 -29.86 33.89
C ARG A 20 -10.27 -30.01 34.45
N PHE A 21 -10.59 -29.25 35.50
CA PHE A 21 -11.90 -29.23 36.15
C PHE A 21 -12.79 -28.12 35.60
N ALA A 22 -12.33 -27.35 34.61
CA ALA A 22 -13.10 -26.28 34.00
C ALA A 22 -14.46 -26.79 33.48
N GLN A 23 -15.53 -26.19 33.99
CA GLN A 23 -16.90 -26.49 33.63
C GLN A 23 -17.72 -25.20 33.71
N ASN A 24 -18.69 -25.05 32.81
CA ASN A 24 -19.66 -23.95 32.81
C ASN A 24 -21.04 -24.49 33.16
N ILE A 25 -21.57 -24.09 34.31
CA ILE A 25 -22.98 -24.22 34.68
C ILE A 25 -23.67 -22.89 34.36
N THR A 26 -23.11 -21.81 34.88
CA THR A 26 -23.50 -20.42 34.57
C THR A 26 -22.34 -19.55 34.11
N SER A 27 -21.10 -19.88 34.46
CA SER A 27 -19.91 -19.12 34.08
C SER A 27 -19.57 -19.22 32.59
N GLN A 28 -18.58 -18.44 32.12
CA GLN A 28 -18.24 -18.31 30.70
C GLN A 28 -16.97 -19.07 30.25
N GLY A 29 -15.98 -19.20 31.12
CA GLY A 29 -14.63 -19.68 30.80
C GLY A 29 -14.20 -20.95 31.53
N GLY A 30 -15.07 -21.54 32.34
CA GLY A 30 -14.84 -22.76 33.13
C GLY A 30 -14.75 -22.53 34.63
N GLU A 31 -15.08 -21.33 35.09
CA GLU A 31 -14.90 -20.86 36.46
C GLU A 31 -15.67 -21.73 37.47
N ASP A 32 -16.91 -22.12 37.18
CA ASP A 32 -17.74 -22.91 38.12
C ASP A 32 -17.00 -24.17 38.61
N GLY A 33 -16.40 -24.92 37.69
CA GLY A 33 -15.70 -26.16 38.03
C GLY A 33 -14.34 -25.95 38.71
N ILE A 34 -13.63 -24.86 38.37
CA ILE A 34 -12.37 -24.50 39.03
C ILE A 34 -12.65 -24.07 40.48
N ILE A 35 -13.64 -23.20 40.68
CA ILE A 35 -14.07 -22.71 41.99
C ILE A 35 -14.52 -23.87 42.87
N ALA A 36 -15.40 -24.75 42.36
CA ALA A 36 -15.85 -25.93 43.08
C ALA A 36 -14.67 -26.80 43.52
N LYS A 37 -13.68 -27.01 42.64
CA LYS A 37 -12.50 -27.81 42.98
C LYS A 37 -11.63 -27.15 44.04
N ILE A 38 -11.41 -25.83 43.97
CA ILE A 38 -10.63 -25.11 44.98
C ILE A 38 -11.28 -25.29 46.36
N PHE A 39 -12.60 -25.10 46.47
CA PHE A 39 -13.29 -25.24 47.76
C PHE A 39 -13.49 -26.69 48.23
N GLU A 40 -13.44 -27.69 47.34
CA GLU A 40 -13.33 -29.10 47.73
C GLU A 40 -12.00 -29.40 48.43
N LEU A 41 -10.92 -28.72 48.03
CA LEU A 41 -9.57 -28.95 48.55
C LEU A 41 -9.25 -28.11 49.79
N LEU A 42 -9.85 -26.94 49.90
CA LEU A 42 -9.66 -26.05 51.04
C LEU A 42 -10.47 -26.52 52.26
N PRO A 43 -9.99 -26.28 53.49
CA PRO A 43 -10.74 -26.63 54.69
C PRO A 43 -12.05 -25.82 54.77
N SER A 44 -13.09 -26.40 55.35
CA SER A 44 -14.32 -25.66 55.65
C SER A 44 -14.05 -24.47 56.57
N PRO A 45 -14.84 -23.38 56.48
CA PRO A 45 -14.70 -22.23 57.36
C PRO A 45 -14.89 -22.67 58.82
N PRO A 46 -14.21 -22.02 59.78
CA PRO A 46 -14.34 -22.35 61.20
C PRO A 46 -15.80 -22.26 61.67
N GLU A 47 -16.20 -23.19 62.55
CA GLU A 47 -17.57 -23.55 62.95
C GLU A 47 -18.48 -22.42 63.49
N CYS A 48 -17.99 -21.17 63.62
CA CYS A 48 -18.67 -20.12 64.36
C CYS A 48 -20.02 -19.66 63.77
N ASP A 49 -20.24 -19.78 62.44
CA ASP A 49 -21.47 -19.31 61.79
C ASP A 49 -22.10 -20.27 60.75
N GLY A 50 -21.40 -21.34 60.38
CA GLY A 50 -21.95 -22.45 59.56
C GLY A 50 -22.28 -22.10 58.10
N TYR A 51 -21.68 -21.06 57.52
CA TYR A 51 -21.79 -20.74 56.09
C TYR A 51 -20.46 -20.23 55.50
N TYR A 52 -20.33 -20.36 54.18
CA TYR A 52 -19.29 -19.73 53.36
C TYR A 52 -19.77 -18.35 52.87
N LEU A 53 -18.88 -17.35 52.88
CA LEU A 53 -19.21 -15.99 52.44
C LEU A 53 -18.60 -15.69 51.07
N CYS A 54 -19.43 -15.26 50.14
CA CYS A 54 -19.08 -14.82 48.81
C CYS A 54 -19.40 -13.33 48.63
N ILE A 55 -18.51 -12.59 47.99
CA ILE A 55 -18.76 -11.23 47.52
C ILE A 55 -18.64 -11.24 45.99
N ASP A 56 -19.66 -10.75 45.28
CA ASP A 56 -19.67 -10.65 43.83
C ASP A 56 -19.91 -9.20 43.41
N VAL A 57 -18.92 -8.60 42.74
CA VAL A 57 -18.95 -7.21 42.29
C VAL A 57 -19.09 -7.20 40.78
N GLY A 58 -20.19 -6.64 40.28
CA GLY A 58 -20.62 -6.81 38.89
C GLY A 58 -21.55 -8.02 38.69
N ALA A 59 -22.44 -8.26 39.66
CA ALA A 59 -23.25 -9.48 39.71
C ALA A 59 -24.32 -9.58 38.60
N TRP A 60 -24.56 -8.52 37.81
CA TRP A 60 -25.55 -8.46 36.74
C TRP A 60 -26.96 -8.87 37.24
N ASP A 61 -27.53 -9.95 36.72
CA ASP A 61 -28.85 -10.50 37.08
C ASP A 61 -28.72 -11.65 38.08
N GLY A 62 -27.50 -11.89 38.59
CA GLY A 62 -27.18 -12.96 39.52
C GLY A 62 -26.99 -14.33 38.89
N LYS A 63 -27.16 -14.48 37.56
CA LYS A 63 -27.14 -15.80 36.90
C LYS A 63 -26.39 -15.84 35.58
N HIS A 64 -26.57 -14.83 34.73
CA HIS A 64 -25.95 -14.77 33.42
C HIS A 64 -24.44 -14.60 33.56
N LEU A 65 -23.66 -15.58 33.11
CA LEU A 65 -22.20 -15.59 33.17
C LEU A 65 -21.63 -15.47 34.60
N SER A 66 -22.45 -15.75 35.62
CA SER A 66 -22.06 -15.59 37.02
C SER A 66 -21.10 -16.69 37.48
N ASN A 67 -20.03 -16.27 38.16
CA ASN A 67 -19.06 -17.14 38.84
C ASN A 67 -19.57 -17.66 40.19
N THR A 68 -20.68 -17.12 40.70
CA THR A 68 -21.13 -17.32 42.09
C THR A 68 -22.54 -17.93 42.19
N TYR A 69 -23.34 -17.90 41.12
CA TYR A 69 -24.70 -18.43 41.09
C TYR A 69 -24.78 -19.88 41.57
N ASN A 70 -23.89 -20.74 41.08
CA ASN A 70 -23.90 -22.16 41.44
C ASN A 70 -23.65 -22.39 42.93
N LEU A 71 -22.81 -21.55 43.57
CA LEU A 71 -22.57 -21.61 45.02
C LEU A 71 -23.80 -21.15 45.81
N LEU A 72 -24.42 -20.05 45.37
CA LEU A 72 -25.49 -19.37 46.10
C LEU A 72 -26.86 -20.03 45.92
N CYS A 73 -27.07 -20.76 44.83
CA CYS A 73 -28.37 -21.32 44.45
C CYS A 73 -28.41 -22.86 44.42
N ALA A 74 -27.29 -23.56 44.65
CA ALA A 74 -27.29 -25.02 44.72
C ALA A 74 -28.17 -25.53 45.86
N LYS A 75 -29.05 -26.49 45.55
CA LYS A 75 -30.07 -27.02 46.48
C LYS A 75 -29.65 -28.30 47.22
N GLU A 76 -28.49 -28.88 46.90
CA GLU A 76 -28.26 -30.32 47.13
C GLU A 76 -27.38 -30.68 48.34
N GLU A 77 -26.66 -29.73 48.95
CA GLU A 77 -25.69 -30.06 50.03
C GLU A 77 -25.99 -29.25 51.30
N PRO A 78 -26.66 -29.84 52.33
CA PRO A 78 -26.94 -29.18 53.61
C PRO A 78 -25.69 -28.74 54.37
N GLU A 79 -24.52 -29.30 54.04
CA GLU A 79 -23.23 -29.10 54.73
C GLU A 79 -22.43 -27.91 54.17
N GLN A 80 -22.77 -27.37 52.99
CA GLN A 80 -22.07 -26.23 52.36
C GLN A 80 -23.04 -25.08 52.07
N ARG A 81 -23.49 -24.41 53.13
CA ARG A 81 -24.36 -23.24 53.00
C ARG A 81 -23.55 -22.02 52.56
N TRP A 82 -23.93 -21.34 51.49
CA TRP A 82 -23.32 -20.08 51.06
C TRP A 82 -24.21 -18.87 51.37
N LYS A 83 -23.58 -17.71 51.58
CA LYS A 83 -24.22 -16.39 51.59
C LYS A 83 -23.45 -15.44 50.69
N GLY A 84 -24.19 -14.57 50.01
CA GLY A 84 -23.66 -13.61 49.05
C GLY A 84 -23.87 -12.16 49.49
N ILE A 85 -22.89 -11.31 49.20
CA ILE A 85 -23.06 -9.86 49.04
C ILE A 85 -22.86 -9.58 47.54
N LEU A 86 -23.93 -9.19 46.85
CA LEU A 86 -23.98 -9.05 45.40
C LEU A 86 -24.20 -7.59 45.04
N ILE A 87 -23.32 -7.02 44.22
CA ILE A 87 -23.34 -5.60 43.88
C ILE A 87 -23.57 -5.43 42.38
N GLU A 88 -24.62 -4.69 42.02
CA GLU A 88 -24.99 -4.40 40.63
C GLU A 88 -25.51 -2.97 40.49
N PRO A 89 -24.86 -2.09 39.70
CA PRO A 89 -25.32 -0.72 39.51
C PRO A 89 -26.54 -0.58 38.59
N HIS A 90 -26.72 -1.42 37.57
CA HIS A 90 -27.76 -1.25 36.56
C HIS A 90 -29.15 -1.55 37.14
N PRO A 91 -30.07 -0.56 37.19
CA PRO A 91 -31.34 -0.72 37.91
C PRO A 91 -32.19 -1.91 37.44
N GLU A 92 -32.24 -2.16 36.13
CA GLU A 92 -33.05 -3.27 35.60
C GLU A 92 -32.44 -4.65 35.93
N ARG A 93 -31.10 -4.77 35.88
CA ARG A 93 -30.43 -6.04 36.21
C ARG A 93 -30.47 -6.31 37.69
N PHE A 94 -30.33 -5.25 38.48
CA PHE A 94 -30.51 -5.32 39.91
C PHE A 94 -31.89 -5.83 40.34
N VAL A 95 -32.97 -5.48 39.61
CA VAL A 95 -34.30 -6.04 39.89
C VAL A 95 -34.31 -7.56 39.75
N ASP A 96 -33.76 -8.07 38.64
CA ASP A 96 -33.65 -9.52 38.39
C ASP A 96 -32.76 -10.20 39.46
N LEU A 97 -31.61 -9.61 39.77
CA LEU A 97 -30.68 -10.06 40.83
C LEU A 97 -31.38 -10.17 42.18
N LYS A 98 -32.12 -9.12 42.55
CA LYS A 98 -32.82 -9.00 43.82
C LYS A 98 -33.92 -10.05 43.96
N GLU A 99 -34.75 -10.21 42.91
CA GLU A 99 -35.82 -11.21 42.88
C GLU A 99 -35.26 -12.64 43.04
N LEU A 100 -34.10 -12.91 42.46
CA LEU A 100 -33.45 -14.21 42.53
C LEU A 100 -32.78 -14.47 43.89
N HIS A 101 -32.07 -13.49 44.46
CA HIS A 101 -31.15 -13.71 45.56
C HIS A 101 -31.64 -13.28 46.94
N GLU A 102 -32.56 -12.32 47.07
CA GLU A 102 -33.13 -11.95 48.38
C GLU A 102 -33.89 -13.11 49.07
N PRO A 103 -34.71 -13.92 48.37
CA PRO A 103 -35.38 -15.07 49.00
C PRO A 103 -34.41 -16.12 49.55
N LEU A 104 -33.17 -16.14 49.06
CA LEU A 104 -32.09 -17.03 49.51
C LEU A 104 -31.33 -16.47 50.72
N GLY A 105 -31.64 -15.22 51.14
CA GLY A 105 -31.00 -14.55 52.27
C GLY A 105 -29.67 -13.87 51.93
N ASN A 106 -29.41 -13.61 50.65
CA ASN A 106 -28.24 -12.85 50.20
C ASN A 106 -28.52 -11.33 50.26
N ILE A 107 -27.46 -10.55 50.44
CA ILE A 107 -27.53 -9.09 50.43
C ILE A 107 -27.30 -8.61 49.00
N CYS A 108 -28.24 -7.84 48.45
CA CYS A 108 -28.13 -7.26 47.11
C CYS A 108 -28.02 -5.73 47.21
N LEU A 109 -26.99 -5.13 46.61
CA LEU A 109 -26.72 -3.69 46.64
C LEU A 109 -26.82 -3.09 45.24
N ASN A 110 -27.68 -2.07 45.08
CA ASN A 110 -27.78 -1.31 43.83
C ASN A 110 -26.86 -0.10 43.86
N VAL A 111 -25.56 -0.33 43.70
CA VAL A 111 -24.54 0.71 43.84
C VAL A 111 -23.50 0.58 42.74
N CYS A 112 -23.09 1.71 42.17
CA CYS A 112 -21.90 1.77 41.33
C CYS A 112 -20.67 1.93 42.20
N VAL A 113 -19.86 0.88 42.29
CA VAL A 113 -18.60 0.89 43.05
C VAL A 113 -17.63 1.86 42.38
N SER A 114 -16.94 2.66 43.20
CA SER A 114 -15.98 3.66 42.75
C SER A 114 -14.57 3.22 43.07
N CYS A 115 -13.67 3.35 42.10
CA CYS A 115 -12.24 3.17 42.30
C CYS A 115 -11.56 4.43 42.85
N GLN A 116 -12.24 5.58 42.92
CA GLN A 116 -11.63 6.83 43.37
C GLN A 116 -11.15 6.75 44.83
N PRO A 117 -9.97 7.32 45.16
CA PRO A 117 -9.53 7.41 46.54
C PRO A 117 -10.59 8.09 47.42
N GLU A 118 -10.81 7.56 48.63
CA GLU A 118 -11.70 8.15 49.65
C GLU A 118 -13.18 8.27 49.23
N SER A 119 -13.59 7.64 48.12
CA SER A 119 -14.99 7.63 47.71
C SER A 119 -15.86 6.93 48.76
N PRO A 120 -17.01 7.50 49.16
CA PRO A 120 -17.96 6.80 50.03
C PRO A 120 -18.53 5.54 49.37
N PHE A 121 -18.39 5.41 48.05
CA PHE A 121 -18.79 4.25 47.26
C PHE A 121 -17.60 3.33 46.90
N SER A 122 -16.45 3.46 47.58
CA SER A 122 -15.36 2.49 47.46
C SER A 122 -15.84 1.12 47.94
N LEU A 123 -15.25 0.04 47.39
CA LEU A 123 -15.64 -1.31 47.78
C LEU A 123 -15.39 -1.54 49.28
N SER A 124 -14.28 -1.02 49.78
CA SER A 124 -13.93 -1.11 51.20
C SER A 124 -14.95 -0.43 52.13
N ASN A 125 -15.46 0.74 51.75
CA ASN A 125 -16.48 1.46 52.52
C ASN A 125 -17.82 0.74 52.47
N LEU A 126 -18.25 0.29 51.29
CA LEU A 126 -19.51 -0.46 51.14
C LEU A 126 -19.50 -1.74 51.96
N LEU A 127 -18.39 -2.48 51.97
CA LEU A 127 -18.28 -3.72 52.74
C LEU A 127 -18.20 -3.49 54.25
N SER A 128 -17.65 -2.35 54.70
CA SER A 128 -17.59 -2.01 56.13
C SER A 128 -18.97 -1.94 56.78
N ASP A 129 -20.00 -1.57 56.01
CA ASP A 129 -21.39 -1.45 56.48
C ASP A 129 -22.14 -2.80 56.49
N HIS A 130 -21.66 -3.79 55.73
CA HIS A 130 -22.39 -5.03 55.46
C HIS A 130 -21.70 -6.30 55.98
N VAL A 131 -20.39 -6.26 56.23
CA VAL A 131 -19.63 -7.35 56.82
C VAL A 131 -19.55 -7.14 58.33
N LYS A 132 -19.98 -8.14 59.11
CA LYS A 132 -19.97 -8.06 60.58
C LYS A 132 -18.52 -8.08 61.11
N THR A 133 -18.29 -7.48 62.28
CA THR A 133 -16.96 -7.36 62.91
C THR A 133 -16.24 -8.69 63.21
N ASN A 134 -16.97 -9.81 63.26
CA ASN A 134 -16.41 -11.17 63.39
C ASN A 134 -16.21 -11.91 62.05
N ASP A 135 -16.74 -11.39 60.94
CA ASP A 135 -16.71 -11.97 59.58
C ASP A 135 -15.59 -11.36 58.70
N LYS A 136 -14.39 -11.15 59.26
CA LYS A 136 -13.28 -10.57 58.47
C LYS A 136 -12.76 -11.48 57.37
N THR A 137 -13.17 -12.75 57.33
CA THR A 137 -12.75 -13.72 56.32
C THR A 137 -13.87 -13.90 55.30
N VAL A 138 -13.56 -13.63 54.03
CA VAL A 138 -14.43 -13.90 52.89
C VAL A 138 -13.89 -15.14 52.20
N ASP A 139 -14.75 -16.10 51.87
CA ASP A 139 -14.30 -17.32 51.20
C ASP A 139 -13.96 -17.05 49.73
N LEU A 140 -14.88 -16.41 49.01
CA LEU A 140 -14.71 -16.03 47.61
C LEU A 140 -14.97 -14.54 47.38
N LEU A 141 -14.01 -13.85 46.78
CA LEU A 141 -14.19 -12.50 46.23
C LEU A 141 -14.15 -12.60 44.70
N SER A 142 -15.31 -12.38 44.07
CA SER A 142 -15.48 -12.28 42.62
C SER A 142 -15.56 -10.81 42.21
N ILE A 143 -14.65 -10.37 41.33
CA ILE A 143 -14.60 -9.00 40.80
C ILE A 143 -14.61 -9.08 39.28
N ASP A 144 -15.71 -8.61 38.68
CA ASP A 144 -15.90 -8.55 37.23
C ASP A 144 -16.71 -7.30 36.89
N VAL A 145 -16.03 -6.15 36.77
CA VAL A 145 -16.66 -4.83 36.54
C VAL A 145 -16.26 -4.21 35.20
N ASP A 146 -15.73 -5.01 34.28
CA ASP A 146 -15.31 -4.63 32.93
C ASP A 146 -14.35 -3.40 32.90
N GLY A 147 -13.40 -3.28 33.85
CA GLY A 147 -12.40 -2.20 33.81
C GLY A 147 -11.61 -1.94 35.09
N THR A 148 -12.28 -1.40 36.12
CA THR A 148 -11.62 -0.89 37.34
C THR A 148 -11.19 -1.97 38.33
N ASP A 149 -11.25 -3.24 37.93
CA ASP A 149 -11.04 -4.46 38.71
C ASP A 149 -9.76 -4.42 39.55
N TYR A 150 -8.64 -4.03 38.92
CA TYR A 150 -7.34 -3.87 39.60
C TYR A 150 -7.46 -2.94 40.82
N TRP A 151 -8.13 -1.80 40.66
CA TRP A 151 -8.25 -0.80 41.73
C TRP A 151 -9.22 -1.23 42.83
N LEU A 152 -10.23 -2.05 42.51
CA LEU A 152 -11.12 -2.62 43.51
C LEU A 152 -10.42 -3.69 44.34
N MET A 153 -9.64 -4.57 43.69
CA MET A 153 -8.78 -5.53 44.39
C MET A 153 -7.77 -4.81 45.29
N ASP A 154 -7.10 -3.79 44.74
CA ASP A 154 -6.13 -2.97 45.48
C ASP A 154 -6.75 -2.24 46.68
N ASP A 155 -7.96 -1.69 46.55
CA ASP A 155 -8.70 -1.07 47.66
C ASP A 155 -8.97 -2.08 48.79
N ILE A 156 -9.42 -3.29 48.46
CA ILE A 156 -9.69 -4.34 49.44
C ILE A 156 -8.41 -4.86 50.09
N LEU A 157 -7.37 -5.11 49.30
CA LEU A 157 -6.07 -5.56 49.82
C LEU A 157 -5.40 -4.48 50.68
N ARG A 158 -5.53 -3.19 50.37
CA ARG A 158 -4.98 -2.11 51.20
C ARG A 158 -5.78 -1.85 52.46
N SER A 159 -7.11 -1.77 52.34
CA SER A 159 -7.98 -1.45 53.47
C SER A 159 -8.04 -2.57 54.51
N GLN A 160 -7.86 -3.83 54.07
CA GLN A 160 -7.96 -5.02 54.94
C GLN A 160 -9.31 -5.09 55.68
N VAL A 161 -10.37 -4.47 55.13
CA VAL A 161 -11.73 -4.56 55.69
C VAL A 161 -12.21 -6.02 55.69
N VAL A 162 -11.83 -6.76 54.65
CA VAL A 162 -12.01 -8.20 54.51
C VAL A 162 -10.73 -8.84 54.00
N LYS A 163 -10.54 -10.11 54.32
CA LYS A 163 -9.46 -10.95 53.79
C LYS A 163 -10.08 -12.12 53.05
N ALA A 164 -9.95 -12.12 51.72
CA ALA A 164 -10.46 -13.19 50.88
C ALA A 164 -9.55 -14.43 50.95
N ARG A 165 -10.13 -15.64 50.97
CA ARG A 165 -9.35 -16.89 50.85
C ARG A 165 -8.99 -17.16 49.39
N VAL A 166 -9.95 -16.89 48.50
CA VAL A 166 -9.84 -17.02 47.06
C VAL A 166 -10.35 -15.74 46.41
N ILE A 167 -9.60 -15.20 45.45
CA ILE A 167 -9.99 -14.09 44.60
C ILE A 167 -10.14 -14.61 43.17
N CYS A 168 -11.31 -14.40 42.58
CA CYS A 168 -11.59 -14.57 41.16
C CYS A 168 -11.73 -13.16 40.57
N ILE A 169 -10.89 -12.79 39.62
CA ILE A 169 -10.87 -11.42 39.09
C ILE A 169 -10.67 -11.38 37.58
N GLU A 170 -11.43 -10.52 36.91
CA GLU A 170 -11.31 -10.29 35.48
C GLU A 170 -9.99 -9.55 35.14
N PHE A 171 -9.36 -9.97 34.04
CA PHE A 171 -8.25 -9.26 33.41
C PHE A 171 -8.53 -9.05 31.93
N ASN A 172 -7.84 -8.09 31.30
CA ASN A 172 -8.01 -7.89 29.86
C ASN A 172 -7.33 -9.03 29.06
N PRO A 173 -8.08 -9.89 28.35
CA PRO A 173 -7.55 -11.10 27.72
C PRO A 173 -6.73 -10.83 26.45
N THR A 174 -6.72 -9.58 25.98
CA THR A 174 -6.00 -9.16 24.78
C THR A 174 -4.58 -8.67 25.06
N MET A 175 -4.28 -8.37 26.32
CA MET A 175 -2.96 -7.90 26.74
C MET A 175 -1.98 -9.08 26.82
N PRO A 176 -0.73 -8.92 26.36
CA PRO A 176 0.26 -9.96 26.47
C PRO A 176 0.81 -10.07 27.90
N ASP A 177 1.29 -11.25 28.26
CA ASP A 177 1.77 -11.58 29.61
C ASP A 177 3.04 -10.83 30.02
N ASP A 178 3.82 -10.34 29.04
CA ASP A 178 5.07 -9.61 29.25
C ASP A 178 4.88 -8.09 29.41
N ILE A 179 3.64 -7.63 29.51
CA ILE A 179 3.31 -6.22 29.73
C ILE A 179 2.55 -6.06 31.06
N ILE A 180 3.08 -5.16 31.91
CA ILE A 180 2.37 -4.64 33.07
C ILE A 180 1.63 -3.37 32.64
N TYR A 181 0.32 -3.50 32.46
CA TYR A 181 -0.58 -2.39 32.19
C TYR A 181 -1.62 -2.31 33.30
N ILE A 182 -1.65 -1.17 33.98
CA ILE A 182 -2.66 -0.81 34.97
C ILE A 182 -3.49 0.31 34.36
N GLN A 183 -4.80 0.14 34.25
CA GLN A 183 -5.65 1.24 33.78
C GLN A 183 -5.57 2.45 34.72
N GLU A 184 -5.71 3.66 34.19
CA GLU A 184 -5.76 4.87 35.01
C GLU A 184 -6.90 4.78 36.05
N ARG A 185 -6.65 5.28 37.27
CA ARG A 185 -7.59 5.21 38.40
C ARG A 185 -8.78 6.14 38.22
N ARG A 186 -9.70 5.78 37.33
CA ARG A 186 -10.91 6.54 37.01
C ARG A 186 -12.11 5.66 36.72
N ASP A 187 -13.26 6.04 37.28
CA ASP A 187 -14.52 5.30 37.17
C ASP A 187 -15.10 5.28 35.76
N GLU A 188 -14.68 6.18 34.87
CA GLU A 188 -15.17 6.25 33.49
C GLU A 188 -14.36 5.38 32.51
N ILE A 189 -13.20 4.86 32.94
CA ILE A 189 -12.29 4.12 32.06
C ILE A 189 -12.58 2.62 32.13
N ARG A 190 -12.64 2.00 30.95
CA ARG A 190 -12.99 0.58 30.73
C ARG A 190 -11.92 -0.09 29.85
N HIS A 191 -10.66 0.02 30.27
CA HIS A 191 -9.55 -0.62 29.56
C HIS A 191 -9.27 -2.02 30.11
N GLY A 192 -9.55 -2.24 31.39
CA GLY A 192 -9.05 -3.40 32.12
C GLY A 192 -7.55 -3.30 32.36
N SER A 193 -7.02 -4.22 33.16
CA SER A 193 -5.58 -4.31 33.45
C SER A 193 -5.01 -5.64 32.96
N SER A 194 -3.70 -5.67 32.75
CA SER A 194 -2.98 -6.90 32.38
C SER A 194 -3.00 -7.91 33.52
N LEU A 195 -2.95 -9.21 33.19
CA LEU A 195 -2.78 -10.29 34.16
C LEU A 195 -1.49 -10.11 34.99
N ALA A 196 -0.40 -9.65 34.36
CA ALA A 196 0.86 -9.39 35.04
C ALA A 196 0.71 -8.36 36.18
N ALA A 197 -0.02 -7.26 35.94
CA ALA A 197 -0.30 -6.26 36.96
C ALA A 197 -1.08 -6.84 38.16
N LEU A 198 -2.09 -7.68 37.91
CA LEU A 198 -2.85 -8.34 38.98
C LEU A 198 -1.98 -9.31 39.77
N CYS A 199 -1.10 -10.06 39.11
CA CYS A 199 -0.15 -10.95 39.79
C CYS A 199 0.83 -10.18 40.68
N GLU A 200 1.39 -9.06 40.19
CA GLU A 200 2.27 -8.21 40.99
C GLU A 200 1.55 -7.64 42.22
N LEU A 201 0.31 -7.20 42.06
CA LEU A 201 -0.50 -6.71 43.17
C LEU A 201 -0.79 -7.85 44.16
N ALA A 202 -1.29 -9.00 43.71
CA ALA A 202 -1.62 -10.15 44.54
C ALA A 202 -0.42 -10.63 45.38
N ASN A 203 0.75 -10.73 44.75
CA ASN A 203 1.99 -11.17 45.39
C ASN A 203 2.42 -10.24 46.54
N GLN A 204 2.15 -8.92 46.46
CA GLN A 204 2.45 -7.98 47.54
C GLN A 204 1.66 -8.26 48.83
N TYR A 205 0.54 -8.98 48.73
CA TYR A 205 -0.35 -9.29 49.84
C TYR A 205 -0.44 -10.80 50.13
N SER A 206 0.61 -11.56 49.76
CA SER A 206 0.71 -13.01 50.01
C SER A 206 -0.43 -13.82 49.38
N TYR A 207 -0.79 -13.49 48.13
CA TYR A 207 -1.61 -14.34 47.28
C TYR A 207 -0.78 -14.90 46.14
N VAL A 208 -1.10 -16.12 45.71
CA VAL A 208 -0.44 -16.83 44.62
C VAL A 208 -1.46 -17.13 43.53
N LEU A 209 -1.08 -16.92 42.27
CA LEU A 209 -1.87 -17.35 41.11
C LEU A 209 -1.93 -18.88 41.07
N VAL A 210 -3.14 -19.45 41.01
CA VAL A 210 -3.32 -20.91 40.97
C VAL A 210 -3.90 -21.41 39.64
N GLU A 211 -4.62 -20.56 38.90
CA GLU A 211 -5.15 -20.88 37.57
C GLU A 211 -5.65 -19.63 36.83
N THR A 212 -5.84 -19.73 35.51
CA THR A 212 -6.58 -18.72 34.71
C THR A 212 -7.61 -19.38 33.80
N THR A 213 -8.71 -18.69 33.50
CA THR A 213 -9.55 -18.99 32.33
C THR A 213 -9.19 -18.05 31.18
N VAL A 214 -10.11 -17.84 30.24
CA VAL A 214 -9.91 -16.85 29.17
C VAL A 214 -9.97 -15.43 29.74
N PHE A 215 -10.81 -15.17 30.74
CA PHE A 215 -11.10 -13.83 31.25
C PHE A 215 -10.70 -13.63 32.71
N ASN A 216 -10.70 -14.70 33.51
CA ASN A 216 -10.55 -14.63 34.96
C ASN A 216 -9.26 -15.25 35.45
N ALA A 217 -8.67 -14.64 36.48
CA ALA A 217 -7.53 -15.16 37.22
C ALA A 217 -7.96 -15.58 38.63
N PHE A 218 -7.42 -16.69 39.10
CA PHE A 218 -7.66 -17.22 40.44
C PHE A 218 -6.43 -17.05 41.33
N PHE A 219 -6.59 -16.31 42.41
CA PHE A 219 -5.57 -16.12 43.42
C PHE A 219 -6.00 -16.75 44.74
N VAL A 220 -5.08 -17.44 45.41
CA VAL A 220 -5.32 -18.06 46.73
C VAL A 220 -4.27 -17.55 47.70
N LEU A 221 -4.65 -17.34 48.96
CA LEU A 221 -3.69 -17.00 50.02
C LEU A 221 -2.55 -18.02 50.05
N GLU A 222 -1.31 -17.54 50.14
CA GLU A 222 -0.10 -18.35 50.05
C GLU A 222 -0.11 -19.51 51.07
N ASP A 223 -0.50 -19.25 52.32
CA ASP A 223 -0.62 -20.28 53.35
C ASP A 223 -1.64 -21.38 52.98
N LEU A 224 -2.77 -21.00 52.36
CA LEU A 224 -3.77 -21.98 51.92
C LEU A 224 -3.26 -22.78 50.73
N TYR A 225 -2.56 -22.13 49.80
CA TYR A 225 -1.94 -22.80 48.67
C TYR A 225 -0.91 -23.84 49.14
N LEU A 226 0.02 -23.44 50.01
CA LEU A 226 1.10 -24.29 50.51
C LEU A 226 0.59 -25.50 51.30
N ASN A 227 -0.47 -25.34 52.09
CA ASN A 227 -0.98 -26.39 52.97
C ASN A 227 -1.96 -27.36 52.29
N TYR A 228 -2.69 -26.92 51.25
CA TYR A 228 -3.83 -27.70 50.71
C TYR A 228 -3.78 -27.96 49.21
N LEU A 229 -3.20 -27.05 48.41
CA LEU A 229 -3.27 -27.14 46.93
C LEU A 229 -1.97 -27.66 46.31
N LYS A 230 -0.81 -27.23 46.81
CA LYS A 230 0.51 -27.47 46.21
C LYS A 230 0.81 -28.93 45.87
N ASP A 231 0.44 -29.85 46.78
CA ASP A 231 0.71 -31.29 46.61
C ASP A 231 -0.49 -32.07 46.05
N THR A 232 -1.70 -31.51 46.13
CA THR A 232 -2.95 -32.21 45.77
C THR A 232 -3.33 -32.03 44.31
N VAL A 233 -2.98 -30.88 43.72
CA VAL A 233 -3.10 -30.62 42.30
C VAL A 233 -1.69 -30.47 41.76
N PRO A 234 -1.32 -31.15 40.66
CA PRO A 234 0.00 -30.95 40.05
C PRO A 234 0.01 -29.57 39.38
N ILE A 235 0.23 -28.54 40.21
CA ILE A 235 0.53 -27.15 39.84
C ILE A 235 2.05 -27.02 40.02
N PRO A 236 2.87 -27.56 39.09
CA PRO A 236 4.32 -27.57 39.25
C PRO A 236 4.92 -26.16 39.21
N ASP A 237 4.17 -25.19 38.70
CA ASP A 237 4.60 -23.83 38.42
C ASP A 237 3.38 -22.89 38.44
N CYS A 238 3.42 -21.87 39.32
CA CYS A 238 2.37 -20.85 39.49
C CYS A 238 2.66 -19.57 38.68
N SER A 239 3.65 -19.59 37.79
CA SER A 239 3.95 -18.47 36.90
C SER A 239 2.84 -18.26 35.86
N ILE A 240 2.75 -17.03 35.35
CA ILE A 240 1.80 -16.67 34.29
C ILE A 240 2.06 -17.53 33.05
N GLU A 241 3.32 -17.75 32.70
CA GLU A 241 3.75 -18.55 31.55
C GLU A 241 3.29 -20.01 31.64
N ALA A 242 3.18 -20.55 32.86
CA ALA A 242 2.70 -21.90 33.11
C ALA A 242 1.17 -22.00 33.16
N LEU A 243 0.46 -20.92 33.47
CA LEU A 243 -0.97 -20.96 33.76
C LEU A 243 -1.85 -20.24 32.73
N HIS A 244 -1.29 -19.37 31.89
CA HIS A 244 -2.04 -18.57 30.92
C HIS A 244 -1.60 -18.84 29.47
N GLU A 245 -2.54 -18.64 28.53
CA GLU A 245 -2.28 -18.64 27.10
C GLU A 245 -3.01 -17.45 26.48
N VAL A 246 -2.25 -16.49 25.94
CA VAL A 246 -2.82 -15.32 25.27
C VAL A 246 -3.50 -15.72 23.95
N THR A 247 -4.80 -16.02 24.02
CA THR A 247 -5.58 -16.49 22.87
C THR A 247 -6.24 -15.35 22.07
N MET A 248 -6.43 -14.18 22.70
CA MET A 248 -7.13 -13.03 22.11
C MET A 248 -6.20 -11.87 21.72
N GLY A 249 -4.88 -12.05 21.87
CA GLY A 249 -3.88 -11.04 21.58
C GLY A 249 -3.72 -10.71 20.09
N THR A 250 -3.31 -9.47 19.82
CA THR A 250 -2.96 -8.98 18.47
C THR A 250 -1.47 -8.66 18.44
N THR A 251 -0.69 -9.38 17.63
CA THR A 251 0.73 -9.11 17.45
C THR A 251 0.95 -8.19 16.25
N MET A 252 1.61 -7.04 16.47
CA MET A 252 2.06 -6.17 15.39
C MET A 252 3.55 -6.39 15.11
N TYR A 253 3.93 -6.48 13.84
CA TYR A 253 5.33 -6.57 13.41
C TYR A 253 5.57 -5.74 12.15
N GLN A 254 6.82 -5.37 11.93
CA GLN A 254 7.23 -4.49 10.83
C GLN A 254 8.03 -5.28 9.81
N LEU A 255 7.75 -5.04 8.52
CA LEU A 255 8.59 -5.52 7.43
C LEU A 255 9.70 -4.52 7.16
N TYR A 256 10.78 -4.98 6.51
CA TYR A 256 11.92 -4.13 6.17
C TYR A 256 11.56 -2.93 5.29
N ASP A 257 10.51 -3.04 4.47
CA ASP A 257 9.99 -1.95 3.66
C ASP A 257 9.14 -0.93 4.44
N GLY A 258 8.99 -1.10 5.76
CA GLY A 258 8.16 -0.25 6.61
C GLY A 258 6.67 -0.61 6.61
N THR A 259 6.26 -1.71 5.97
CA THR A 259 4.88 -2.22 6.08
C THR A 259 4.61 -2.75 7.48
N LEU A 260 3.54 -2.29 8.12
CA LEU A 260 3.05 -2.87 9.38
C LEU A 260 2.15 -4.07 9.08
N LYS A 261 2.30 -5.15 9.84
CA LYS A 261 1.51 -6.38 9.71
C LYS A 261 0.98 -6.83 11.06
N LEU A 262 -0.19 -7.47 11.02
CA LEU A 262 -0.83 -8.04 12.19
C LEU A 262 -0.83 -9.56 12.12
N SER A 263 -0.79 -10.21 13.27
CA SER A 263 -0.99 -11.65 13.48
C SER A 263 -1.81 -11.89 14.75
N GLY A 264 -2.43 -13.07 14.88
CA GLY A 264 -3.34 -13.37 15.99
C GLY A 264 -4.75 -12.85 15.74
N CYS A 265 -5.38 -12.27 16.77
CA CYS A 265 -6.69 -11.65 16.64
C CYS A 265 -6.62 -10.43 15.71
N LYS A 266 -7.49 -10.36 14.70
CA LYS A 266 -7.58 -9.22 13.77
C LYS A 266 -8.95 -8.54 13.83
N ARG A 267 -9.57 -8.54 15.01
CA ARG A 267 -10.89 -7.97 15.24
C ARG A 267 -10.89 -7.13 16.51
N MET A 268 -11.59 -6.00 16.46
CA MET A 268 -11.99 -5.21 17.62
C MET A 268 -13.14 -5.97 18.30
N LEU A 269 -12.84 -6.75 19.34
CA LEU A 269 -13.75 -7.76 19.93
C LEU A 269 -15.08 -7.14 20.38
N TRP A 270 -15.01 -6.10 21.21
CA TRP A 270 -16.19 -5.44 21.78
C TRP A 270 -17.00 -4.61 20.76
N HIS A 271 -16.39 -4.19 19.64
CA HIS A 271 -17.09 -3.47 18.56
C HIS A 271 -17.47 -4.37 17.37
N ARG A 272 -17.02 -5.62 17.37
CA ARG A 272 -17.24 -6.63 16.32
C ARG A 272 -16.71 -6.25 14.93
N LEU A 273 -15.78 -5.29 14.84
CA LEU A 273 -15.20 -4.79 13.58
C LEU A 273 -13.86 -5.46 13.25
N PRO A 274 -13.50 -5.67 11.97
CA PRO A 274 -12.16 -6.12 11.58
C PRO A 274 -11.13 -4.99 11.71
N ILE A 275 -9.88 -5.36 12.01
CA ILE A 275 -8.74 -4.43 11.98
C ILE A 275 -8.15 -4.44 10.56
N HIS A 276 -8.27 -3.30 9.89
CA HIS A 276 -7.81 -3.09 8.53
C HIS A 276 -6.34 -2.67 8.49
N GLU A 277 -5.45 -3.57 8.04
CA GLU A 277 -4.00 -3.31 7.98
C GLU A 277 -3.64 -2.09 7.14
N ASP A 278 -4.42 -1.74 6.12
CA ASP A 278 -4.22 -0.57 5.26
C ASP A 278 -4.44 0.76 6.00
N LYS A 279 -5.27 0.76 7.05
CA LYS A 279 -5.62 1.97 7.83
C LYS A 279 -4.63 2.29 8.95
N ILE A 280 -3.78 1.34 9.32
CA ILE A 280 -2.79 1.50 10.40
C ILE A 280 -1.39 1.83 9.90
N GLN A 281 -1.19 1.91 8.58
CA GLN A 281 0.12 2.16 7.99
C GLN A 281 0.57 3.60 8.24
N ILE A 282 1.83 3.76 8.64
CA ILE A 282 2.46 5.07 8.78
C ILE A 282 2.94 5.57 7.41
N LEU A 283 3.59 4.70 6.64
CA LEU A 283 4.09 5.02 5.30
C LEU A 283 3.01 4.77 4.25
N THR A 284 2.93 5.67 3.26
CA THR A 284 2.16 5.42 2.04
C THR A 284 2.74 4.24 1.26
N GLU A 285 1.96 3.62 0.39
CA GLU A 285 2.43 2.48 -0.41
C GLU A 285 3.68 2.82 -1.26
N LYS A 286 3.83 4.08 -1.67
CA LYS A 286 4.98 4.55 -2.45
C LYS A 286 6.25 4.72 -1.61
N GLU A 287 6.10 5.03 -0.33
CA GLU A 287 7.22 5.21 0.61
C GLU A 287 7.71 3.89 1.19
N ARG A 288 6.96 2.79 1.01
CA ARG A 288 7.34 1.48 1.53
C ARG A 288 8.45 0.85 0.71
N ASN A 289 9.69 1.11 1.11
CA ASN A 289 10.90 0.52 0.57
C ASN A 289 11.91 0.31 1.70
N PHE A 290 12.79 -0.69 1.56
CA PHE A 290 13.81 -0.95 2.58
C PHE A 290 14.89 0.14 2.49
N PRO A 291 15.05 1.02 3.49
CA PRO A 291 15.93 2.19 3.38
C PRO A 291 17.42 1.83 3.28
N PHE A 292 17.78 0.61 3.71
CA PHE A 292 19.14 0.09 3.64
C PHE A 292 19.30 -0.99 2.57
N ALA A 293 18.37 -1.05 1.60
CA ALA A 293 18.53 -1.94 0.47
C ALA A 293 19.91 -1.65 -0.16
N PRO A 294 20.79 -2.67 -0.31
CA PRO A 294 22.01 -2.48 -1.08
C PRO A 294 21.57 -1.96 -2.46
N PRO A 295 22.35 -1.05 -3.08
CA PRO A 295 22.00 -0.52 -4.39
C PRO A 295 21.67 -1.70 -5.30
N SER A 296 20.39 -1.83 -5.61
CA SER A 296 19.86 -3.04 -6.20
C SER A 296 20.44 -3.15 -7.59
N THR A 297 21.22 -4.19 -7.82
CA THR A 297 21.66 -4.60 -9.16
C THR A 297 20.48 -5.04 -10.04
N THR A 298 19.25 -5.00 -9.53
CA THR A 298 18.01 -5.46 -10.17
C THR A 298 16.87 -4.44 -10.25
N THR A 299 17.06 -3.20 -9.78
CA THR A 299 16.50 -2.10 -10.58
C THR A 299 17.58 -1.82 -11.60
N SER A 300 17.34 -2.15 -12.87
CA SER A 300 17.95 -1.29 -13.88
C SER A 300 17.37 0.10 -13.62
N GLN A 301 17.98 0.88 -12.72
CA GLN A 301 18.04 2.31 -12.94
C GLN A 301 18.61 2.39 -14.34
N GLU A 302 17.72 2.60 -15.31
CA GLU A 302 18.10 2.86 -16.68
C GLU A 302 19.19 3.92 -16.60
N THR A 303 20.41 3.52 -16.93
CA THR A 303 21.57 4.38 -16.72
C THR A 303 21.35 5.58 -17.63
N ILE A 304 21.12 6.75 -17.03
CA ILE A 304 20.92 7.98 -17.78
C ILE A 304 22.25 8.31 -18.45
N ILE A 305 22.25 8.34 -19.79
CA ILE A 305 23.43 8.60 -20.60
C ILE A 305 23.58 10.12 -20.77
N ASN A 306 24.75 10.65 -20.40
CA ASN A 306 25.04 12.07 -20.57
C ASN A 306 25.58 12.34 -21.99
N MET A 307 24.82 13.09 -22.78
CA MET A 307 25.09 13.45 -24.18
C MET A 307 25.91 14.74 -24.34
N SER A 308 26.38 15.36 -23.26
CA SER A 308 27.12 16.64 -23.33
C SER A 308 28.32 16.60 -24.28
N ALA A 309 29.02 15.46 -24.39
CA ALA A 309 30.14 15.29 -25.31
C ALA A 309 29.77 15.39 -26.81
N TYR A 310 28.49 15.24 -27.16
CA TYR A 310 27.96 15.43 -28.52
C TYR A 310 27.18 16.74 -28.68
N CYS A 311 26.64 17.30 -27.59
CA CYS A 311 25.75 18.47 -27.62
C CYS A 311 26.42 19.78 -27.22
N MET A 312 27.60 19.74 -26.58
CA MET A 312 28.31 20.91 -26.06
C MET A 312 29.74 20.94 -26.64
N GLU A 313 30.30 22.14 -26.85
CA GLU A 313 31.64 22.31 -27.42
C GLU A 313 32.76 21.86 -26.46
N ASN A 314 33.92 21.44 -27.00
CA ASN A 314 35.19 21.19 -26.28
C ASN A 314 35.32 19.92 -25.40
N PHE A 315 34.78 18.77 -25.80
CA PHE A 315 35.01 17.51 -25.08
C PHE A 315 36.14 16.66 -25.68
N GLN A 316 36.93 16.01 -24.82
CA GLN A 316 37.98 15.05 -25.21
C GLN A 316 37.38 13.82 -25.92
N ASN A 317 38.11 13.27 -26.91
CA ASN A 317 37.68 12.09 -27.70
C ASN A 317 37.26 10.88 -26.84
N GLU A 318 37.88 10.68 -25.68
CA GLU A 318 37.56 9.58 -24.76
C GLU A 318 36.13 9.68 -24.21
N LYS A 319 35.67 10.87 -23.81
CA LYS A 319 34.31 11.08 -23.29
C LYS A 319 33.25 10.89 -24.37
N ARG A 320 33.57 11.26 -25.61
CA ARG A 320 32.71 11.03 -26.77
C ARG A 320 32.55 9.53 -27.04
N ALA A 321 33.66 8.79 -27.05
CA ALA A 321 33.63 7.33 -27.20
C ALA A 321 32.86 6.63 -26.07
N GLU A 322 33.03 7.08 -24.83
CA GLU A 322 32.27 6.55 -23.68
C GLU A 322 30.76 6.78 -23.83
N CYS A 323 30.34 8.02 -24.12
CA CYS A 323 28.96 8.40 -24.36
C CYS A 323 28.33 7.54 -25.46
N ARG A 324 28.98 7.47 -26.61
CA ARG A 324 28.59 6.66 -27.77
C ARG A 324 28.39 5.19 -27.41
N ASN A 325 29.38 4.58 -26.75
CA ASN A 325 29.34 3.17 -26.41
C ASN A 325 28.22 2.85 -25.40
N LYS A 326 27.98 3.73 -24.42
CA LYS A 326 26.88 3.59 -23.47
C LYS A 326 25.51 3.72 -24.15
N LEU A 327 25.34 4.73 -25.02
CA LEU A 327 24.13 4.94 -25.79
C LEU A 327 23.82 3.72 -26.67
N LEU A 328 24.79 3.28 -27.46
CA LEU A 328 24.63 2.16 -28.37
C LEU A 328 24.27 0.86 -27.63
N ARG A 329 24.97 0.56 -26.52
CA ARG A 329 24.67 -0.62 -25.68
C ARG A 329 23.26 -0.58 -25.11
N SER A 330 22.77 0.58 -24.67
CA SER A 330 21.40 0.72 -24.17
C SER A 330 20.39 0.46 -25.28
N LEU A 331 20.58 1.09 -26.44
CA LEU A 331 19.68 0.94 -27.58
C LEU A 331 19.71 -0.48 -28.18
N GLN A 332 20.84 -1.15 -28.20
CA GLN A 332 20.97 -2.55 -28.65
C GLN A 332 20.21 -3.53 -27.75
N LYS A 333 20.08 -3.23 -26.46
CA LYS A 333 19.43 -4.11 -25.49
C LYS A 333 17.94 -4.28 -25.79
N ASP A 334 17.23 -3.17 -25.92
CA ASP A 334 15.77 -3.17 -26.05
C ASP A 334 15.22 -1.96 -26.82
N GLY A 335 16.05 -1.26 -27.60
CA GLY A 335 15.62 -0.19 -28.49
C GLY A 335 15.32 1.13 -27.80
N PHE A 336 15.65 1.27 -26.51
CA PHE A 336 15.30 2.41 -25.68
C PHE A 336 16.50 2.86 -24.82
N ALA A 337 16.58 4.17 -24.55
CA ALA A 337 17.59 4.77 -23.69
C ALA A 337 17.04 6.01 -22.98
N LEU A 338 17.59 6.32 -21.80
CA LEU A 338 17.40 7.61 -21.14
C LEU A 338 18.63 8.47 -21.35
N ILE A 339 18.45 9.72 -21.74
CA ILE A 339 19.54 10.66 -22.01
C ILE A 339 19.37 11.98 -21.25
N THR A 340 20.48 12.61 -20.90
CA THR A 340 20.58 13.97 -20.35
C THR A 340 21.73 14.70 -21.06
N GLY A 341 21.97 15.97 -20.77
CA GLY A 341 23.12 16.72 -21.27
C GLY A 341 22.96 17.14 -22.72
N THR A 342 21.71 17.28 -23.18
CA THR A 342 21.37 17.49 -24.58
C THR A 342 21.47 18.94 -25.04
N GLY A 343 21.71 19.87 -24.10
CA GLY A 343 21.68 21.30 -24.33
C GLY A 343 20.27 21.92 -24.28
N LEU A 344 19.22 21.11 -24.06
CA LEU A 344 17.88 21.63 -23.82
C LEU A 344 17.82 22.32 -22.46
N SER A 345 17.28 23.54 -22.43
CA SER A 345 17.04 24.20 -21.15
C SER A 345 15.82 23.62 -20.45
N VAL A 346 15.89 23.48 -19.12
CA VAL A 346 14.75 23.11 -18.27
C VAL A 346 13.59 24.08 -18.47
N THR A 347 13.87 25.37 -18.68
CA THR A 347 12.87 26.41 -18.94
C THR A 347 12.11 26.17 -20.24
N ALA A 348 12.80 25.86 -21.36
CA ALA A 348 12.14 25.55 -22.63
C ALA A 348 11.25 24.30 -22.52
N CYS A 349 11.73 23.26 -21.83
CA CYS A 349 10.97 22.05 -21.56
C CYS A 349 9.69 22.33 -20.75
N ASN A 350 9.81 23.10 -19.66
CA ASN A 350 8.69 23.50 -18.82
C ASN A 350 7.68 24.37 -19.57
N ASN A 351 8.15 25.34 -20.36
CA ASN A 351 7.28 26.20 -21.16
C ASN A 351 6.49 25.40 -22.20
N ALA A 352 7.13 24.44 -22.88
CA ALA A 352 6.45 23.59 -23.86
C ALA A 352 5.44 22.63 -23.21
N LEU A 353 5.77 22.03 -22.06
CA LEU A 353 4.83 21.19 -21.30
C LEU A 353 3.65 22.01 -20.77
N ARG A 354 3.90 23.20 -20.23
CA ARG A 354 2.86 24.13 -19.77
C ARG A 354 1.97 24.60 -20.92
N ALA A 355 2.55 24.97 -22.05
CA ALA A 355 1.79 25.33 -23.25
C ALA A 355 0.88 24.17 -23.71
N THR A 356 1.39 22.94 -23.65
CA THR A 356 0.63 21.73 -23.97
C THR A 356 -0.53 21.52 -22.99
N ASP A 357 -0.27 21.67 -21.70
CA ASP A 357 -1.28 21.55 -20.64
C ASP A 357 -2.38 22.61 -20.80
N MET A 358 -2.00 23.88 -20.99
CA MET A 358 -2.94 24.98 -21.25
C MET A 358 -3.81 24.68 -22.47
N PHE A 359 -3.25 24.18 -23.57
CA PHE A 359 -4.00 23.87 -24.77
C PHE A 359 -4.96 22.67 -24.60
N PHE A 360 -4.51 21.61 -23.93
CA PHE A 360 -5.33 20.40 -23.79
C PHE A 360 -6.28 20.45 -22.60
N ASN A 361 -5.95 21.08 -21.48
CA ASN A 361 -6.71 20.97 -20.25
C ASN A 361 -7.46 22.26 -19.90
N GLU A 362 -6.91 23.42 -20.22
CA GLU A 362 -7.53 24.72 -19.90
C GLU A 362 -8.33 25.32 -21.08
N ALA A 363 -7.83 25.20 -22.31
CA ALA A 363 -8.44 25.86 -23.45
C ALA A 363 -9.82 25.27 -23.80
N ASP A 364 -10.73 26.16 -24.22
CA ASP A 364 -12.04 25.77 -24.71
C ASP A 364 -11.95 24.87 -25.94
N GLU A 365 -12.97 24.04 -26.15
CA GLU A 365 -13.04 23.17 -27.31
C GLU A 365 -13.05 23.95 -28.65
N LYS A 366 -13.59 25.17 -28.68
CA LYS A 366 -13.56 26.06 -29.86
C LYS A 366 -12.13 26.40 -30.31
N VAL A 367 -11.23 26.62 -29.35
CA VAL A 367 -9.81 26.91 -29.61
C VAL A 367 -9.15 25.72 -30.28
N ARG A 368 -9.30 24.55 -29.66
CA ARG A 368 -8.75 23.29 -30.21
C ARG A 368 -9.32 22.99 -31.59
N ARG A 369 -10.62 23.28 -31.82
CA ARG A 369 -11.28 23.05 -33.11
C ARG A 369 -10.87 24.03 -34.20
N SER A 370 -10.43 25.25 -33.86
CA SER A 370 -9.94 26.22 -34.85
C SER A 370 -8.72 25.74 -35.63
N CYS A 371 -7.96 24.80 -35.06
CA CYS A 371 -6.74 24.26 -35.64
C CYS A 371 -6.84 22.75 -35.93
N LEU A 372 -8.03 22.24 -36.25
CA LEU A 372 -8.21 20.83 -36.63
C LEU A 372 -7.32 20.42 -37.80
N ALA A 373 -6.72 19.23 -37.69
CA ALA A 373 -5.97 18.62 -38.77
C ALA A 373 -6.90 18.27 -39.95
N LYS A 374 -6.71 18.96 -41.09
CA LYS A 374 -7.56 18.81 -42.29
C LYS A 374 -7.13 17.67 -43.21
N ASP A 375 -5.85 17.27 -43.17
CA ASP A 375 -5.23 16.33 -44.13
C ASP A 375 -4.55 15.12 -43.47
N ARG A 376 -4.23 14.10 -44.28
CA ARG A 376 -3.46 12.89 -43.86
C ARG A 376 -2.02 13.18 -43.41
N ALA A 377 -1.42 14.29 -43.84
CA ALA A 377 -0.12 14.77 -43.36
C ALA A 377 -0.18 15.48 -41.99
N ARG A 378 -1.41 15.64 -41.46
CA ARG A 378 -1.80 15.94 -40.06
C ARG A 378 -0.94 16.97 -39.34
N ARG A 379 -0.98 18.24 -39.75
CA ARG A 379 -0.61 19.37 -38.87
C ARG A 379 -1.84 19.87 -38.11
N GLY A 380 -1.65 20.33 -36.87
CA GLY A 380 -2.74 20.80 -36.01
C GLY A 380 -3.33 19.73 -35.09
N TYR A 381 -4.53 19.99 -34.58
CA TYR A 381 -5.23 19.23 -33.54
C TYR A 381 -5.98 18.01 -34.07
N SER A 382 -5.83 16.88 -33.38
CA SER A 382 -6.62 15.65 -33.57
C SER A 382 -7.35 15.30 -32.26
N PRO A 383 -8.69 15.22 -32.26
CA PRO A 383 -9.45 14.92 -31.05
C PRO A 383 -9.31 13.46 -30.62
N LEU A 384 -9.77 13.15 -29.40
CA LEU A 384 -9.84 11.78 -28.88
C LEU A 384 -10.56 10.84 -29.87
N ASN A 385 -10.11 9.58 -29.92
CA ASN A 385 -10.77 8.52 -30.68
C ASN A 385 -10.88 8.79 -32.20
N SER A 386 -10.04 9.68 -32.75
CA SER A 386 -10.03 9.99 -34.19
C SER A 386 -9.14 9.07 -35.02
N GLU A 387 -8.08 8.52 -34.41
CA GLU A 387 -7.05 7.72 -35.09
C GLU A 387 -6.27 6.85 -34.09
N ASN A 388 -5.47 5.90 -34.58
CA ASN A 388 -4.51 5.15 -33.75
C ASN A 388 -3.13 5.02 -34.39
N PHE A 389 -2.08 4.96 -33.56
CA PHE A 389 -0.71 4.69 -34.02
C PHE A 389 -0.50 3.25 -34.48
N ALA A 390 -1.18 2.28 -33.88
CA ALA A 390 -1.06 0.85 -34.23
C ALA A 390 -1.38 0.53 -35.71
N SER A 391 -2.28 1.29 -36.34
CA SER A 391 -2.62 1.15 -37.75
C SER A 391 -1.45 1.48 -38.68
N LEU A 392 -0.49 2.31 -38.25
CA LEU A 392 0.69 2.66 -39.04
C LEU A 392 1.66 1.48 -39.18
N VAL A 393 1.58 0.51 -38.27
CA VAL A 393 2.41 -0.70 -38.25
C VAL A 393 1.60 -1.97 -38.57
N GLY A 394 0.38 -1.79 -39.09
CA GLY A 394 -0.45 -2.88 -39.63
C GLY A 394 -1.29 -3.63 -38.60
N ASN A 395 -1.35 -3.15 -37.36
CA ASN A 395 -2.14 -3.77 -36.31
C ASN A 395 -3.58 -3.24 -36.32
N VAL A 396 -4.55 -4.15 -36.20
CA VAL A 396 -5.97 -3.80 -36.06
C VAL A 396 -6.24 -3.47 -34.59
N ALA A 397 -6.39 -2.18 -34.28
CA ALA A 397 -6.72 -1.68 -32.95
C ALA A 397 -7.81 -0.60 -32.98
N PRO A 398 -8.56 -0.40 -31.88
CA PRO A 398 -9.43 0.76 -31.72
C PRO A 398 -8.62 2.08 -31.76
N ASN A 399 -9.30 3.19 -32.06
CA ASN A 399 -8.66 4.50 -31.99
C ASN A 399 -8.13 4.82 -30.58
N ASP A 400 -7.03 5.59 -30.54
CA ASP A 400 -6.35 5.94 -29.31
C ASP A 400 -7.20 6.91 -28.48
N LEU A 401 -7.17 6.76 -27.16
CA LEU A 401 -7.75 7.72 -26.22
C LEU A 401 -6.69 8.71 -25.76
N VAL A 402 -6.15 9.46 -26.71
CA VAL A 402 -5.22 10.56 -26.49
C VAL A 402 -5.56 11.72 -27.44
N ARG A 403 -5.43 12.96 -26.96
CA ARG A 403 -5.52 14.16 -27.80
C ARG A 403 -4.14 14.44 -28.40
N LYS A 404 -4.09 14.85 -29.66
CA LYS A 404 -2.82 15.03 -30.37
C LYS A 404 -2.78 16.43 -31.00
N PHE A 405 -1.63 17.10 -30.96
CA PHE A 405 -1.36 18.31 -31.74
C PHE A 405 -0.02 18.13 -32.45
N ARG A 406 0.06 18.44 -33.73
CA ARG A 406 1.23 18.11 -34.55
C ARG A 406 1.82 19.33 -35.25
N VAL A 407 3.14 19.45 -35.13
CA VAL A 407 3.95 20.53 -35.69
C VAL A 407 5.14 19.91 -36.42
N GLY A 408 5.50 20.45 -37.58
CA GLY A 408 6.74 20.12 -38.28
C GLY A 408 7.60 21.35 -38.50
N ALA A 409 8.63 21.22 -39.34
CA ALA A 409 9.56 22.30 -39.64
C ALA A 409 8.87 23.57 -40.19
N VAL A 410 9.46 24.73 -39.88
CA VAL A 410 9.05 26.04 -40.37
C VAL A 410 9.97 26.40 -41.54
N GLU A 411 9.73 25.86 -42.73
CA GLU A 411 10.55 26.13 -43.93
C GLU A 411 9.71 26.60 -45.12
N GLU A 412 10.30 27.44 -45.96
CA GLU A 412 9.67 28.14 -47.09
C GLU A 412 9.35 27.23 -48.30
N LYS A 413 9.87 26.00 -48.36
CA LYS A 413 9.68 25.06 -49.49
C LYS A 413 8.39 24.23 -49.39
N PHE A 414 7.26 24.85 -49.05
CA PHE A 414 5.97 24.14 -49.04
C PHE A 414 5.54 23.75 -50.47
N GLY A 415 5.21 22.48 -50.69
CA GLY A 415 4.58 21.99 -51.93
C GLY A 415 5.40 21.02 -52.79
N GLN A 416 6.65 20.71 -52.45
CA GLN A 416 7.49 19.78 -53.23
C GLN A 416 7.28 18.29 -52.89
N SER A 417 6.84 17.96 -51.67
CA SER A 417 6.43 16.60 -51.27
C SER A 417 5.18 16.62 -50.38
N PRO A 418 4.33 15.56 -50.42
CA PRO A 418 3.23 15.34 -49.48
C PRO A 418 3.60 15.43 -47.99
N LEU A 419 4.87 15.27 -47.65
CA LEU A 419 5.39 15.31 -46.27
C LEU A 419 5.58 16.73 -45.73
N HIS A 420 5.64 17.74 -46.61
CA HIS A 420 5.78 19.15 -46.25
C HIS A 420 4.43 19.87 -46.31
N ARG A 421 3.90 20.23 -45.15
CA ARG A 421 2.66 21.00 -45.02
C ARG A 421 2.83 22.13 -44.00
N PRO A 422 2.19 23.29 -44.22
CA PRO A 422 2.22 24.39 -43.26
C PRO A 422 1.61 23.96 -41.92
N ASN A 423 2.20 24.43 -40.83
CA ASN A 423 1.67 24.21 -39.49
C ASN A 423 0.33 24.94 -39.32
N THR A 424 -0.61 24.32 -38.61
CA THR A 424 -1.92 24.92 -38.30
C THR A 424 -1.97 25.26 -36.82
N TRP A 425 -1.89 26.54 -36.50
CA TRP A 425 -1.90 27.06 -35.13
C TRP A 425 -3.31 27.50 -34.69
N PRO A 426 -3.62 27.48 -33.39
CA PRO A 426 -4.87 28.06 -32.89
C PRO A 426 -4.90 29.57 -33.19
N SER A 427 -6.03 30.07 -33.68
CA SER A 427 -6.18 31.50 -34.01
C SER A 427 -6.27 32.37 -32.76
N CYS A 428 -5.60 33.53 -32.78
CA CYS A 428 -5.71 34.56 -31.73
C CYS A 428 -7.15 35.08 -31.55
N GLU A 429 -7.99 35.00 -32.59
CA GLU A 429 -9.41 35.35 -32.51
C GLU A 429 -10.22 34.43 -31.60
N HIS A 430 -9.77 33.18 -31.42
CA HIS A 430 -10.55 32.14 -30.72
C HIS A 430 -10.09 31.89 -29.28
N TRP A 431 -8.84 32.19 -28.95
CA TRP A 431 -8.24 31.88 -27.65
C TRP A 431 -8.02 33.12 -26.80
N ASP A 432 -6.92 33.81 -27.04
CA ASP A 432 -6.40 35.03 -26.43
C ASP A 432 -5.02 35.26 -27.08
N GLU A 433 -4.65 36.49 -27.41
CA GLU A 433 -3.42 36.78 -28.18
C GLU A 433 -2.15 36.37 -27.41
N GLU A 434 -2.11 36.63 -26.10
CA GLU A 434 -0.96 36.29 -25.26
C GLU A 434 -0.83 34.77 -25.12
N LYS A 435 -1.93 34.05 -24.85
CA LYS A 435 -1.93 32.59 -24.73
C LYS A 435 -1.58 31.89 -26.05
N ALA A 436 -2.14 32.36 -27.17
CA ALA A 436 -1.85 31.79 -28.49
C ALA A 436 -0.38 32.02 -28.87
N SER A 437 0.14 33.22 -28.62
CA SER A 437 1.55 33.56 -28.86
C SER A 437 2.49 32.75 -27.98
N PHE A 438 2.19 32.62 -26.68
CA PHE A 438 2.96 31.81 -25.75
C PHE A 438 2.98 30.33 -26.18
N PHE A 439 1.83 29.78 -26.58
CA PHE A 439 1.72 28.41 -27.07
C PHE A 439 2.59 28.20 -28.30
N GLN A 440 2.39 29.02 -29.34
CA GLN A 440 3.13 28.89 -30.59
C GLN A 440 4.64 29.05 -30.37
N LYS A 441 5.06 30.10 -29.66
CA LYS A 441 6.48 30.38 -29.40
C LYS A 441 7.15 29.27 -28.61
N SER A 442 6.53 28.81 -27.51
CA SER A 442 7.10 27.74 -26.67
C SER A 442 7.27 26.42 -27.43
N ILE A 443 6.32 26.07 -28.30
CA ILE A 443 6.40 24.85 -29.11
C ILE A 443 7.41 24.98 -30.24
N GLN A 444 7.54 26.16 -30.85
CA GLN A 444 8.56 26.40 -31.88
C GLN A 444 9.98 26.41 -31.30
N ASP A 445 10.20 27.04 -30.15
CA ASP A 445 11.49 27.07 -29.47
C ASP A 445 11.90 25.65 -29.05
N PHE A 446 10.97 24.89 -28.46
CA PHE A 446 11.22 23.48 -28.13
C PHE A 446 11.50 22.64 -29.37
N TYR A 447 10.77 22.84 -30.49
CA TYR A 447 11.01 22.13 -31.76
C TYR A 447 12.45 22.36 -32.26
N ALA A 448 12.92 23.61 -32.23
CA ALA A 448 14.27 23.94 -32.67
C ALA A 448 15.33 23.29 -31.76
N ASP A 449 15.13 23.34 -30.44
CA ASP A 449 16.07 22.80 -29.45
C ASP A 449 16.14 21.27 -29.48
N ILE A 450 14.98 20.61 -29.49
CA ILE A 450 14.91 19.14 -29.59
C ILE A 450 15.43 18.64 -30.94
N GLY A 451 15.27 19.41 -32.01
CA GLY A 451 15.85 19.13 -33.32
C GLY A 451 17.38 19.04 -33.26
N ARG A 452 18.04 20.03 -32.64
CA ARG A 452 19.51 20.01 -32.45
C ARG A 452 19.96 18.83 -31.62
N ALA A 453 19.28 18.55 -30.51
CA ALA A 453 19.57 17.39 -29.67
C ALA A 453 19.39 16.06 -30.43
N SER A 454 18.34 15.96 -31.26
CA SER A 454 18.08 14.76 -32.04
C SER A 454 19.16 14.47 -33.07
N ASN A 455 19.70 15.52 -33.73
CA ASN A 455 20.82 15.38 -34.65
C ASN A 455 22.07 14.86 -33.94
N ALA A 456 22.36 15.37 -32.74
CA ALA A 456 23.48 14.90 -31.93
C ALA A 456 23.33 13.43 -31.50
N VAL A 457 22.11 13.01 -31.13
CA VAL A 457 21.81 11.61 -30.80
C VAL A 457 21.97 10.70 -32.02
N VAL A 458 21.43 11.07 -33.18
CA VAL A 458 21.58 10.29 -34.43
C VAL A 458 23.05 10.18 -34.84
N HIS A 459 23.83 11.25 -34.69
CA HIS A 459 25.26 11.25 -34.96
C HIS A 459 26.04 10.32 -34.03
N ALA A 460 25.73 10.32 -32.73
CA ALA A 460 26.32 9.39 -31.79
C ALA A 460 25.97 7.93 -32.14
N ILE A 461 24.72 7.67 -32.56
CA ILE A 461 24.31 6.34 -33.03
C ILE A 461 25.09 5.93 -34.29
N ARG A 462 25.17 6.82 -35.30
CA ARG A 462 25.90 6.57 -36.56
C ARG A 462 27.35 6.19 -36.28
N GLU A 463 28.05 7.02 -35.50
CA GLU A 463 29.44 6.74 -35.12
C GLU A 463 29.59 5.43 -34.36
N GLY A 464 28.60 5.08 -33.52
CA GLY A 464 28.56 3.80 -32.83
C GLY A 464 28.45 2.62 -33.81
N LEU A 465 27.54 2.71 -34.77
CA LEU A 465 27.28 1.67 -35.77
C LEU A 465 28.43 1.50 -36.76
N SER A 466 29.15 2.57 -37.13
CA SER A 466 30.35 2.49 -37.99
C SER A 466 31.46 1.61 -37.42
N ASN A 467 31.48 1.36 -36.10
CA ASN A 467 32.45 0.47 -35.48
C ASN A 467 32.05 -1.01 -35.52
N ILE A 468 30.90 -1.35 -36.12
CA ILE A 468 30.41 -2.72 -36.23
C ILE A 468 30.76 -3.26 -37.62
N GLU A 469 31.72 -4.18 -37.69
CA GLU A 469 32.27 -4.72 -38.96
C GLU A 469 31.21 -5.32 -39.90
N SER A 470 30.09 -5.80 -39.38
CA SER A 470 29.01 -6.41 -40.18
C SER A 470 28.06 -5.40 -40.85
N LEU A 471 28.21 -4.10 -40.58
CA LEU A 471 27.38 -3.04 -41.18
C LEU A 471 28.17 -2.31 -42.27
N ASN A 472 27.56 -2.19 -43.46
CA ASN A 472 28.15 -1.40 -44.54
C ASN A 472 28.07 0.10 -44.21
N GLU A 473 29.21 0.79 -44.21
CA GLU A 473 29.29 2.25 -44.03
C GLU A 473 28.39 3.02 -45.00
N GLU A 474 28.21 2.54 -46.22
CA GLU A 474 27.31 3.14 -47.21
C GLU A 474 25.86 3.21 -46.72
N ASN A 475 25.41 2.21 -45.95
CA ASN A 475 24.05 2.20 -45.38
C ASN A 475 23.85 3.29 -44.32
N LEU A 476 24.94 3.74 -43.69
CA LEU A 476 24.91 4.72 -42.61
C LEU A 476 25.08 6.16 -43.11
N GLN A 477 25.47 6.37 -44.38
CA GLN A 477 25.68 7.70 -44.96
C GLN A 477 24.43 8.57 -44.88
N VAL A 478 23.24 7.98 -45.01
CA VAL A 478 21.95 8.68 -44.91
C VAL A 478 21.73 9.33 -43.54
N LEU A 479 22.43 8.86 -42.50
CA LEU A 479 22.40 9.42 -41.14
C LEU A 479 23.44 10.54 -40.93
N SER A 480 24.02 11.08 -42.01
CA SER A 480 25.00 12.17 -41.93
C SER A 480 24.35 13.55 -41.83
N MET A 481 24.99 14.41 -41.03
CA MET A 481 24.38 15.61 -40.43
C MET A 481 24.24 16.82 -41.35
N ASP A 482 24.80 16.81 -42.56
CA ASP A 482 24.97 18.09 -43.25
C ASP A 482 23.67 18.65 -43.84
N GLU A 483 22.73 17.85 -44.35
CA GLU A 483 21.49 18.42 -44.95
C GLU A 483 20.22 17.53 -44.84
N ASN A 484 20.26 16.36 -44.19
CA ASN A 484 19.22 15.33 -44.43
C ASN A 484 18.28 14.96 -43.25
N ILE A 485 18.55 15.38 -42.01
CA ILE A 485 17.96 14.73 -40.81
C ILE A 485 16.78 15.49 -40.17
N SER A 486 16.36 16.65 -40.68
CA SER A 486 15.29 17.43 -40.01
C SER A 486 14.10 17.84 -40.89
N HIS A 487 14.09 17.50 -42.18
CA HIS A 487 13.12 18.08 -43.11
C HIS A 487 11.70 17.49 -42.94
N THR A 488 11.56 16.24 -42.47
CA THR A 488 10.23 15.60 -42.28
C THR A 488 9.88 15.28 -40.84
N SER A 489 10.70 15.72 -39.88
CA SER A 489 10.47 15.49 -38.45
C SER A 489 9.16 16.12 -37.97
N ILE A 490 8.52 15.47 -37.00
CA ILE A 490 7.22 15.89 -36.47
C ILE A 490 7.27 15.87 -34.95
N LEU A 491 6.99 17.02 -34.34
CA LEU A 491 6.68 17.13 -32.92
C LEU A 491 5.18 16.85 -32.73
N THR A 492 4.86 15.84 -31.94
CA THR A 492 3.49 15.54 -31.52
C THR A 492 3.33 15.76 -30.03
N LEU A 493 2.48 16.71 -29.68
CA LEU A 493 2.02 16.92 -28.31
C LEU A 493 0.89 15.94 -28.04
N LEU A 494 0.93 15.26 -26.90
CA LEU A 494 0.01 14.22 -26.49
C LEU A 494 -0.57 14.56 -25.12
N GLY A 495 -1.90 14.67 -25.02
CA GLY A 495 -2.60 14.99 -23.77
C GLY A 495 -3.48 13.85 -23.29
N TYR A 496 -3.16 13.30 -22.12
CA TYR A 496 -3.90 12.25 -21.44
C TYR A 496 -4.68 12.82 -20.27
N LYS A 497 -5.93 12.37 -20.11
CA LYS A 497 -6.78 12.69 -18.94
C LYS A 497 -7.57 11.46 -18.53
N LYS A 498 -8.01 11.45 -17.27
CA LYS A 498 -8.88 10.40 -16.75
C LYS A 498 -10.18 10.30 -17.56
N GLY A 499 -10.60 9.09 -17.89
CA GLY A 499 -11.78 8.84 -18.69
C GLY A 499 -12.27 7.39 -18.61
N ALA A 500 -13.04 6.96 -19.61
CA ALA A 500 -13.71 5.65 -19.58
C ALA A 500 -12.77 4.44 -19.42
N ARG A 501 -11.54 4.47 -19.97
CA ARG A 501 -10.56 3.38 -19.82
C ARG A 501 -9.90 3.31 -18.43
N HIS A 502 -10.16 4.31 -17.58
CA HIS A 502 -9.74 4.32 -16.17
C HIS A 502 -10.78 3.65 -15.26
N GLN A 503 -11.95 3.28 -15.80
CA GLN A 503 -13.06 2.64 -15.08
C GLN A 503 -13.16 1.14 -15.47
N GLY A 504 -13.48 0.27 -14.49
CA GLY A 504 -13.74 -1.16 -14.71
C GLY A 504 -12.59 -2.12 -14.40
N LYS A 505 -12.88 -3.44 -14.41
CA LYS A 505 -11.95 -4.51 -14.00
C LYS A 505 -10.87 -4.87 -15.04
N MET A 506 -11.10 -4.60 -16.34
CA MET A 506 -10.12 -4.84 -17.41
C MET A 506 -9.57 -3.51 -17.96
N LYS A 507 -8.30 -3.20 -17.66
CA LYS A 507 -7.65 -1.97 -18.15
C LYS A 507 -7.18 -2.14 -19.60
N ARG A 508 -7.88 -1.54 -20.55
CA ARG A 508 -7.41 -1.41 -21.95
C ARG A 508 -6.42 -0.24 -22.06
N SER A 509 -5.38 -0.38 -22.88
CA SER A 509 -4.36 0.67 -23.10
C SER A 509 -5.00 1.94 -23.66
N LEU A 510 -4.50 3.13 -23.29
CA LEU A 510 -4.89 4.42 -23.87
C LEU A 510 -4.38 4.57 -25.30
N VAL A 511 -3.14 4.16 -25.53
CA VAL A 511 -2.51 4.00 -26.85
C VAL A 511 -2.14 2.53 -27.01
N ALA A 512 -2.59 1.91 -28.10
CA ALA A 512 -2.37 0.49 -28.33
C ALA A 512 -0.87 0.18 -28.59
N PRO A 513 -0.40 -1.05 -28.32
CA PRO A 513 0.95 -1.50 -28.68
C PRO A 513 1.32 -1.20 -30.14
N HIS A 514 2.43 -0.50 -30.36
CA HIS A 514 2.95 -0.14 -31.69
C HIS A 514 4.48 0.07 -31.66
N THR A 515 5.10 0.14 -32.83
CA THR A 515 6.45 0.68 -33.03
C THR A 515 6.36 2.03 -33.77
N ASP A 516 7.44 2.79 -33.75
CA ASP A 516 7.54 4.06 -34.47
C ASP A 516 8.15 3.85 -35.84
N VAL A 517 7.67 4.56 -36.86
CA VAL A 517 8.11 4.34 -38.26
C VAL A 517 9.44 5.05 -38.60
N GLY A 518 9.78 6.13 -37.90
CA GLY A 518 10.92 7.00 -38.26
C GLY A 518 12.31 6.42 -37.93
N VAL A 519 13.29 7.31 -37.79
CA VAL A 519 14.66 6.96 -37.41
C VAL A 519 14.74 6.71 -35.90
N ILE A 520 14.45 7.74 -35.11
CA ILE A 520 14.31 7.68 -33.66
C ILE A 520 13.11 8.53 -33.23
N THR A 521 12.62 8.29 -32.03
CA THR A 521 11.69 9.18 -31.34
C THR A 521 12.34 9.64 -30.05
N ILE A 522 12.28 10.95 -29.78
CA ILE A 522 12.71 11.53 -28.51
C ILE A 522 11.49 12.05 -27.76
N LEU A 523 11.28 11.59 -26.53
CA LEU A 523 10.13 11.94 -25.72
C LEU A 523 10.54 12.69 -24.45
N LEU A 524 9.75 13.73 -24.16
CA LEU A 524 9.66 14.37 -22.86
C LEU A 524 8.21 14.23 -22.36
N PHE A 525 8.01 14.00 -21.06
CA PHE A 525 6.67 14.01 -20.47
C PHE A 525 6.71 14.49 -19.02
N ASP A 526 5.59 15.03 -18.56
CA ASP A 526 5.43 15.54 -17.19
C ASP A 526 5.16 14.41 -16.17
N ALA A 527 5.04 14.81 -14.90
CA ALA A 527 4.81 13.93 -13.76
C ALA A 527 3.33 13.56 -13.56
N GLY A 528 2.45 13.76 -14.56
CA GLY A 528 1.04 13.40 -14.48
C GLY A 528 0.85 11.90 -14.21
N ASP A 529 -0.11 11.56 -13.34
CA ASP A 529 -0.25 10.21 -12.77
C ASP A 529 -1.43 9.40 -13.32
N CYS A 530 -2.14 9.92 -14.32
CA CYS A 530 -3.26 9.23 -14.96
C CYS A 530 -2.86 8.24 -16.09
N ALA A 531 -1.58 8.20 -16.50
CA ALA A 531 -1.12 7.34 -17.60
C ALA A 531 0.37 6.97 -17.47
N VAL A 532 0.76 5.77 -17.90
CA VAL A 532 2.16 5.30 -17.90
C VAL A 532 2.59 4.82 -19.29
N LEU A 533 3.81 5.17 -19.71
CA LEU A 533 4.43 4.65 -20.94
C LEU A 533 5.05 3.30 -20.61
N GLN A 534 4.79 2.28 -21.42
CA GLN A 534 5.31 0.94 -21.24
C GLN A 534 6.01 0.45 -22.51
N ARG A 535 7.16 -0.20 -22.36
CA ARG A 535 7.90 -0.87 -23.44
C ARG A 535 7.96 -2.38 -23.22
N ALA A 536 8.07 -3.16 -24.28
CA ALA A 536 8.16 -4.62 -24.18
C ALA A 536 9.54 -5.08 -23.66
N ASN A 537 9.56 -6.10 -22.81
CA ASN A 537 10.77 -6.73 -22.27
C ASN A 537 11.25 -7.85 -23.20
N ASN A 538 12.33 -7.59 -23.94
CA ASN A 538 13.03 -8.48 -24.89
C ASN A 538 12.17 -9.04 -26.04
N GLY A 539 12.72 -9.08 -27.26
CA GLY A 539 12.08 -9.48 -28.52
C GLY A 539 11.56 -10.93 -28.64
N GLN A 540 11.01 -11.53 -27.58
CA GLN A 540 10.32 -12.83 -27.62
C GLN A 540 8.79 -12.69 -27.66
N SER A 541 8.20 -13.56 -28.49
CA SER A 541 6.80 -13.69 -28.86
C SER A 541 5.76 -13.42 -27.74
N ILE A 542 4.68 -12.74 -28.15
CA ILE A 542 3.54 -12.16 -27.40
C ILE A 542 2.63 -13.25 -26.73
N SER A 543 3.16 -14.42 -26.40
CA SER A 543 2.36 -15.53 -25.84
C SER A 543 1.92 -15.31 -24.38
N ARG A 544 2.49 -14.34 -23.65
CA ARG A 544 2.06 -13.96 -22.28
C ARG A 544 2.06 -12.42 -22.09
N PRO A 545 0.92 -11.74 -22.28
CA PRO A 545 0.88 -10.29 -22.50
C PRO A 545 1.01 -9.38 -21.27
N GLU A 546 0.88 -9.85 -20.02
CA GLU A 546 0.87 -8.96 -18.84
C GLU A 546 2.20 -8.87 -18.07
N LYS A 547 3.09 -9.88 -18.17
CA LYS A 547 4.37 -9.89 -17.42
C LYS A 547 5.57 -9.35 -18.22
N ASN A 548 5.36 -8.89 -19.45
CA ASN A 548 6.42 -8.53 -20.40
C ASN A 548 6.48 -7.02 -20.70
N TRP A 549 5.87 -6.16 -19.89
CA TRP A 549 5.89 -4.71 -20.09
C TRP A 549 6.65 -4.03 -18.95
N ILE A 550 7.53 -3.10 -19.30
CA ILE A 550 8.35 -2.31 -18.37
C ILE A 550 7.86 -0.86 -18.44
N ASP A 551 7.56 -0.29 -17.28
CA ASP A 551 7.20 1.13 -17.15
C ASP A 551 8.44 2.00 -17.42
N VAL A 552 8.28 2.97 -18.31
CA VAL A 552 9.30 3.98 -18.62
C VAL A 552 9.01 5.22 -17.78
N ASN A 553 9.89 5.51 -16.82
CA ASN A 553 9.74 6.61 -15.88
C ASN A 553 10.84 7.65 -16.09
N LEU A 554 10.47 8.93 -16.12
CA LEU A 554 11.41 10.04 -16.07
C LEU A 554 11.47 10.60 -14.65
N PRO A 555 12.64 11.09 -14.19
CA PRO A 555 12.71 11.84 -12.94
C PRO A 555 11.92 13.15 -13.06
N ASN A 556 11.48 13.70 -11.92
CA ASN A 556 10.69 14.93 -11.94
C ASN A 556 11.53 16.11 -12.42
N LEU A 557 11.09 16.76 -13.50
CA LEU A 557 11.81 17.86 -14.13
C LEU A 557 12.06 19.05 -13.17
N SER A 558 11.20 19.28 -12.18
CA SER A 558 11.40 20.35 -11.19
C SER A 558 12.56 20.12 -10.23
N THR A 559 13.08 18.88 -10.16
CA THR A 559 14.16 18.47 -9.24
C THR A 559 15.52 18.35 -9.91
N LEU A 560 15.60 18.62 -11.22
CA LEU A 560 16.80 18.40 -12.02
C LEU A 560 17.41 19.73 -12.51
N SER A 561 18.74 19.75 -12.61
CA SER A 561 19.47 20.83 -13.28
C SER A 561 19.44 20.73 -14.80
N ASP A 562 19.07 19.58 -15.35
CA ASP A 562 19.15 19.23 -16.77
C ASP A 562 18.04 18.22 -17.13
N PRO A 563 17.28 18.41 -18.22
CA PRO A 563 16.17 17.53 -18.57
C PRO A 563 16.64 16.13 -18.98
N VAL A 564 15.92 15.12 -18.50
CA VAL A 564 16.07 13.73 -18.96
C VAL A 564 15.01 13.43 -20.01
N LEU A 565 15.44 12.81 -21.11
CA LEU A 565 14.60 12.46 -22.26
C LEU A 565 14.64 10.95 -22.49
N VAL A 566 13.56 10.41 -23.03
CA VAL A 566 13.52 9.04 -23.54
C VAL A 566 13.90 9.07 -25.01
N VAL A 567 14.75 8.16 -25.45
CA VAL A 567 15.02 7.88 -26.88
C VAL A 567 14.57 6.46 -27.18
N ASN A 568 13.82 6.27 -28.26
CA ASN A 568 13.58 4.94 -28.82
C ASN A 568 13.86 4.86 -30.32
N ILE A 569 14.23 3.66 -30.76
CA ILE A 569 14.53 3.34 -32.16
C ILE A 569 13.24 3.14 -32.95
N GLY A 570 13.16 3.78 -34.12
CA GLY A 570 12.10 3.54 -35.08
C GLY A 570 12.46 2.45 -36.10
N ASP A 571 11.43 1.97 -36.81
CA ASP A 571 11.49 0.91 -37.81
C ASP A 571 12.54 1.21 -38.90
N CYS A 572 12.65 2.46 -39.36
CA CYS A 572 13.60 2.84 -40.42
C CYS A 572 15.05 2.58 -39.98
N LEU A 573 15.43 3.06 -38.79
CA LEU A 573 16.78 2.84 -38.26
C LEU A 573 17.02 1.37 -37.89
N SER A 574 15.98 0.65 -37.46
CA SER A 574 16.07 -0.79 -37.22
C SER A 574 16.38 -1.55 -38.51
N GLU A 575 15.74 -1.20 -39.63
CA GLU A 575 16.01 -1.80 -40.94
C GLU A 575 17.39 -1.39 -41.49
N ILE A 576 17.78 -0.11 -41.41
CA ILE A 576 19.10 0.39 -41.82
C ILE A 576 20.23 -0.34 -41.06
N SER A 577 20.06 -0.53 -39.75
CA SER A 577 21.04 -1.23 -38.90
C SER A 577 20.98 -2.75 -38.98
N GLY A 578 20.22 -3.32 -39.93
CA GLY A 578 20.08 -4.77 -40.09
C GLY A 578 19.49 -5.49 -38.87
N GLY A 579 18.70 -4.78 -38.07
CA GLY A 579 18.11 -5.28 -36.81
C GLY A 579 19.04 -5.19 -35.60
N THR A 580 20.26 -4.64 -35.74
CA THR A 580 21.19 -4.43 -34.61
C THR A 580 20.59 -3.54 -33.54
N LEU A 581 19.82 -2.53 -33.96
CA LEU A 581 19.03 -1.68 -33.08
C LEU A 581 17.55 -2.06 -33.23
N PRO A 582 16.93 -2.73 -32.25
CA PRO A 582 15.54 -3.17 -32.38
C PRO A 582 14.56 -1.99 -32.27
N SER A 583 13.56 -1.92 -33.15
CA SER A 583 12.39 -1.06 -32.90
C SER A 583 11.40 -1.80 -32.00
N THR A 584 11.23 -1.30 -30.78
CA THR A 584 10.55 -2.03 -29.71
C THR A 584 9.10 -1.60 -29.54
N LEU A 585 8.22 -2.59 -29.39
CA LEU A 585 6.81 -2.35 -29.10
C LEU A 585 6.65 -1.57 -27.80
N HIS A 586 5.84 -0.53 -27.85
CA HIS A 586 5.49 0.31 -26.71
C HIS A 586 4.01 0.69 -26.74
N ARG A 587 3.47 1.01 -25.57
CA ARG A 587 2.05 1.34 -25.36
C ARG A 587 1.89 2.34 -24.23
N VAL A 588 0.71 2.94 -24.10
CA VAL A 588 0.38 3.80 -22.95
C VAL A 588 -0.79 3.21 -22.20
N GLN A 589 -0.65 2.99 -20.90
CA GLN A 589 -1.63 2.32 -20.05
C GLN A 589 -2.26 3.30 -19.06
N PRO A 590 -3.58 3.21 -18.76
CA PRO A 590 -4.20 4.07 -17.74
C PRO A 590 -3.73 3.70 -16.33
N LEU A 591 -3.38 4.71 -15.55
CA LEU A 591 -3.13 4.63 -14.11
C LEU A 591 -4.31 5.25 -13.33
N PRO A 592 -4.54 4.89 -12.06
CA PRO A 592 -5.73 5.34 -11.32
C PRO A 592 -5.73 6.84 -10.96
N GLY A 593 -4.59 7.52 -11.13
CA GLY A 593 -4.39 8.92 -10.78
C GLY A 593 -5.31 9.91 -11.51
N ASP A 594 -5.47 11.07 -10.91
CA ASP A 594 -6.38 12.13 -11.37
C ASP A 594 -5.66 13.27 -12.09
N VAL A 595 -4.33 13.34 -12.01
CA VAL A 595 -3.54 14.41 -12.62
C VAL A 595 -3.34 14.09 -14.11
N PRO A 596 -3.77 14.98 -15.04
CA PRO A 596 -3.51 14.83 -16.47
C PRO A 596 -2.01 14.65 -16.74
N ARG A 597 -1.69 13.87 -17.77
CA ARG A 597 -0.31 13.68 -18.21
C ARG A 597 -0.13 14.24 -19.60
N ASN A 598 0.91 15.04 -19.82
CA ASN A 598 1.27 15.57 -21.12
C ASN A 598 2.63 15.03 -21.58
N CYS A 599 2.75 14.80 -22.88
CA CYS A 599 3.96 14.27 -23.50
C CYS A 599 4.25 15.00 -24.81
N LEU A 600 5.53 15.30 -25.04
CA LEU A 600 6.09 15.87 -26.25
C LEU A 600 6.92 14.76 -26.92
N ALA A 601 6.42 14.21 -28.03
CA ALA A 601 7.10 13.16 -28.79
C ALA A 601 7.64 13.75 -30.12
N PHE A 602 8.95 13.81 -30.26
CA PHE A 602 9.63 14.28 -31.46
C PHE A 602 10.05 13.09 -32.33
N PHE A 603 9.31 12.87 -33.41
CA PHE A 603 9.57 11.81 -34.38
C PHE A 603 10.57 12.31 -35.41
N VAL A 604 11.78 11.73 -35.44
CA VAL A 604 12.83 12.09 -36.37
C VAL A 604 12.62 11.36 -37.69
N GLY A 605 12.56 12.12 -38.78
CA GLY A 605 12.46 11.62 -40.15
C GLY A 605 13.57 12.16 -41.04
N LEU A 606 13.88 11.44 -42.12
CA LEU A 606 14.86 11.86 -43.11
C LEU A 606 14.20 12.76 -44.18
N ALA A 607 15.02 13.44 -44.99
CA ALA A 607 14.54 14.12 -46.19
C ALA A 607 13.81 13.13 -47.13
N PRO A 608 12.72 13.53 -47.81
CA PRO A 608 11.96 12.63 -48.70
C PRO A 608 12.83 11.90 -49.74
N GLU A 609 13.79 12.62 -50.31
CA GLU A 609 14.74 12.21 -51.35
C GLU A 609 15.96 11.43 -50.82
N ALA A 610 16.11 11.29 -49.50
CA ALA A 610 17.24 10.60 -48.91
C ALA A 610 17.28 9.13 -49.36
N GLU A 611 18.39 8.71 -49.97
CA GLU A 611 18.55 7.33 -50.47
C GLU A 611 18.88 6.36 -49.33
N LEU A 612 18.06 5.32 -49.21
CA LEU A 612 18.21 4.23 -48.24
C LEU A 612 18.81 3.01 -48.91
N MET A 613 19.96 2.57 -48.40
CA MET A 613 20.56 1.28 -48.71
C MET A 613 20.22 0.29 -47.59
N LEU A 614 19.24 -0.57 -47.84
CA LEU A 614 18.78 -1.56 -46.86
C LEU A 614 19.54 -2.88 -47.03
N PRO A 615 19.97 -3.54 -45.94
CA PRO A 615 20.74 -4.79 -46.00
C PRO A 615 20.08 -5.92 -46.82
N ASN A 616 18.74 -5.92 -46.91
CA ASN A 616 17.96 -6.96 -47.58
C ASN A 616 17.42 -6.55 -48.97
N ARG A 617 17.93 -5.46 -49.58
CA ARG A 617 17.48 -4.95 -50.88
C ARG A 617 18.67 -4.68 -51.79
N CYS A 618 18.56 -5.07 -53.07
CA CYS A 618 19.66 -4.92 -54.04
C CYS A 618 19.77 -3.53 -54.68
N ALA A 619 18.78 -2.65 -54.50
CA ALA A 619 18.74 -1.31 -55.08
C ALA A 619 18.34 -0.27 -54.03
N PRO A 620 18.91 0.95 -54.11
CA PRO A 620 18.51 2.07 -53.26
C PRO A 620 17.03 2.39 -53.43
N MET A 621 16.44 2.98 -52.41
CA MET A 621 15.10 3.56 -52.48
C MET A 621 15.06 4.86 -51.70
N SER A 622 14.21 5.80 -52.09
CA SER A 622 14.05 7.04 -51.32
C SER A 622 13.31 6.78 -50.00
N TYR A 623 13.55 7.62 -49.00
CA TYR A 623 12.84 7.56 -47.73
C TYR A 623 11.32 7.74 -47.89
N GLU A 624 10.88 8.58 -48.83
CA GLU A 624 9.46 8.74 -49.15
C GLU A 624 8.83 7.45 -49.70
N GLU A 625 9.51 6.78 -50.64
CA GLU A 625 9.08 5.48 -51.15
C GLU A 625 9.03 4.42 -50.05
N TRP A 626 10.05 4.38 -49.20
CA TRP A 626 10.13 3.43 -48.09
C TRP A 626 8.96 3.61 -47.13
N ARG A 627 8.67 4.87 -46.77
CA ARG A 627 7.57 5.20 -45.88
C ARG A 627 6.21 4.85 -46.51
N LYS A 628 6.05 5.08 -47.82
CA LYS A 628 4.85 4.70 -48.57
C LYS A 628 4.67 3.18 -48.57
N GLU A 629 5.70 2.41 -48.91
CA GLU A 629 5.67 0.94 -48.87
C GLU A 629 5.33 0.42 -47.47
N ARG A 630 5.89 1.01 -46.41
CA ARG A 630 5.62 0.63 -45.01
C ARG A 630 4.14 0.83 -44.65
N ILE A 631 3.58 2.00 -44.98
CA ILE A 631 2.16 2.33 -44.73
C ILE A 631 1.22 1.44 -45.57
N GLU A 632 1.59 1.12 -46.81
CA GLU A 632 0.80 0.23 -47.67
C GLU A 632 0.81 -1.21 -47.15
N LYS A 633 1.98 -1.75 -46.76
CA LYS A 633 2.10 -3.06 -46.11
C LYS A 633 1.25 -3.13 -44.85
N ALA A 634 1.30 -2.11 -44.00
CA ALA A 634 0.45 -1.99 -42.83
C ALA A 634 -1.06 -2.00 -43.18
N SER A 635 -1.46 -1.22 -44.20
CA SER A 635 -2.85 -1.11 -44.63
C SER A 635 -3.42 -2.43 -45.20
N LEU A 636 -2.59 -3.24 -45.87
CA LEU A 636 -2.97 -4.54 -46.41
C LEU A 636 -3.25 -5.57 -45.31
N VAL A 637 -2.45 -5.57 -44.24
CA VAL A 637 -2.65 -6.45 -43.06
C VAL A 637 -3.98 -6.12 -42.37
N VAL A 638 -4.27 -4.82 -42.20
CA VAL A 638 -5.53 -4.34 -41.60
C VAL A 638 -6.76 -4.72 -42.44
N ARG A 639 -6.65 -4.73 -43.77
CA ARG A 639 -7.75 -5.14 -44.67
C ARG A 639 -8.02 -6.65 -44.60
N LYS A 640 -6.98 -7.48 -44.53
CA LYS A 640 -7.14 -8.96 -44.42
C LYS A 640 -7.72 -9.42 -43.09
N GLY A 641 -7.52 -8.67 -41.99
CA GLY A 641 -8.08 -9.00 -40.67
C GLY A 641 -9.53 -8.54 -40.43
N LYS A 642 -10.18 -7.89 -41.42
CA LYS A 642 -11.58 -7.44 -41.35
C LYS A 642 -12.54 -8.23 -42.25
N GLY A 643 -12.01 -9.13 -43.08
CA GLY A 643 -12.79 -10.17 -43.77
C GLY A 643 -12.76 -11.44 -42.94
#